data_AF-G9K716-F1
#
_entry.id   AF-G9K716-F1
#
_cell.length_a   1.000
_cell.length_b   1.000
_cell.length_c   1.000
_cell.angle_alpha   90.00
_cell.angle_beta   90.00
_cell.angle_gamma   90.00
#
_symmetry.space_group_name_H-M   'P 1'
#
loop_
_entity.id
_entity.type
_entity.pdbx_description
1 polymer ?
#
loop_
_entity_poly.entity_id
_entity_poly.type
_entity_poly.pdbx_seq_one_letter_code
_entity_poly.pdbx_strand_id
1 'polypeptide(L)'
;SHQCSLLQVDLYVCLLCGSGNDEDRLLLCDGCDDSYHTFCLIPPLHDVPKGDWRCPKCLAQECSKPQEAFGFEQAARDYTLRTFGEMADAFKSDYFNMPVHMVPTELVEKEFWRLVSTIEEDVTVEYGADIASKEFGSGFPVRDGKIKLSPEEEEYLDSGWNLNNMPVMEQSVLAHITADICGMKLPWLYVGMCFSSFCWHIEDHWSYSINYLHWGEPKTWYGVPGYAAEQLENVMKKLAPELFVSQPDLLHQLVTIMNPNTLMTHEVPVYRTNQCAGEFVITFPRAYHSGFNQGFNFAEAVNFCTVDWLPLGRQCVEHYRLLHRYCVFSHDEMICKMASKADVLDVVVASTVQKDMAIMIEDEKALRETVRKLGVIDSERMDFELLPDDERQCIKCKTTCFMSAISCSCKPGLLVCLHHVKELCSCSPYKYKLRYRYTLDDLYPMMNALKLRAESYNEWALNVNEALEAKINKKKSLVSFKALIEESEMKKFPDNDLLRHLRLVTQDAEKCASVAQQLLNGKRQTRYRSGGGKSQNQLTVNELRQFVTQLYALPCVLSQTPLLKDLLNRVEDFQQHSQKLLSEEMPSAAELQDLLDVSFEFDVELPQLAEMRIRLEQARWLEEVQQACLDPSSLTLDDMRRLIDLGVGLAPYSAVEKAMARLQELLTVSEHWDDKAKSLLKARPRHSL
;
A
#
# COMPACT_ATOMS: atom_id res chain seq x y z
N SER A 1 97.79 -1.93 25.95
CA SER A 1 96.80 -1.44 24.98
C SER A 1 95.59 -0.95 25.75
N HIS A 2 95.59 0.33 26.12
CA HIS A 2 94.41 0.97 26.72
C HIS A 2 93.50 1.44 25.58
N GLN A 3 92.31 0.85 25.47
CA GLN A 3 91.20 1.45 24.72
C GLN A 3 90.11 1.79 25.74
N CYS A 4 89.99 3.09 25.98
CA CYS A 4 88.92 3.71 26.74
C CYS A 4 87.71 3.83 25.80
N SER A 5 86.60 3.17 26.15
CA SER A 5 85.30 3.32 25.51
C SER A 5 84.73 4.70 25.87
N LEU A 6 84.71 5.62 24.91
CA LEU A 6 84.02 6.91 25.01
C LEU A 6 82.52 6.66 25.13
N LEU A 7 81.94 7.10 26.25
CA LEU A 7 80.51 7.31 26.43
C LEU A 7 80.04 8.40 25.45
N GLN A 8 79.14 8.05 24.53
CA GLN A 8 78.44 9.00 23.69
C GLN A 8 77.36 9.64 24.56
N VAL A 9 77.57 10.89 24.96
CA VAL A 9 76.59 11.70 25.69
C VAL A 9 75.64 12.27 24.65
N ASP A 10 74.38 11.87 24.67
CA ASP A 10 73.33 12.44 23.81
C ASP A 10 73.15 13.92 24.20
N LEU A 11 73.63 14.81 23.34
CA LEU A 11 73.45 16.26 23.48
C LEU A 11 72.08 16.64 22.93
N TYR A 12 71.12 16.91 23.81
CA TYR A 12 69.82 17.46 23.44
C TYR A 12 69.99 18.91 22.95
N VAL A 13 69.81 19.13 21.66
CA VAL A 13 69.95 20.44 21.01
C VAL A 13 68.60 20.92 20.50
N CYS A 14 68.28 22.21 20.71
CA CYS A 14 67.03 22.77 20.20
C CYS A 14 67.02 22.76 18.66
N LEU A 15 65.97 22.19 18.06
CA LEU A 15 65.85 22.08 16.60
C LEU A 15 65.67 23.40 15.84
N LEU A 16 65.33 24.50 16.53
CA LEU A 16 65.11 25.80 15.90
C LEU A 16 66.35 26.68 15.90
N CYS A 17 67.18 26.61 16.95
CA CYS A 17 68.39 27.42 17.08
C CYS A 17 69.70 26.61 16.98
N GLY A 18 69.64 25.28 17.05
CA GLY A 18 70.80 24.38 17.00
C GLY A 18 71.70 24.43 18.24
N SER A 19 71.27 25.07 19.33
CA SER A 19 72.02 25.21 20.58
C SER A 19 71.44 24.33 21.69
N GLY A 20 72.32 23.80 22.54
CA GLY A 20 71.97 23.07 23.78
C GLY A 20 72.14 23.89 25.06
N ASN A 21 72.36 25.20 24.95
CA ASN A 21 72.43 26.08 26.13
C ASN A 21 71.02 26.28 26.74
N ASP A 22 70.92 26.69 28.00
CA ASP A 22 69.64 26.92 28.70
C ASP A 22 68.76 25.65 28.84
N GLU A 23 69.36 24.56 29.34
CA GLU A 23 68.70 23.26 29.60
C GLU A 23 67.40 23.41 30.43
N ASP A 24 67.39 24.32 31.41
CA ASP A 24 66.23 24.59 32.28
C ASP A 24 64.97 25.09 31.53
N ARG A 25 65.12 25.47 30.25
CA ARG A 25 64.06 26.01 29.39
C ARG A 25 63.90 25.20 28.10
N LEU A 26 64.51 24.03 28.05
CA LEU A 26 64.41 23.08 26.94
C LEU A 26 63.21 22.15 27.18
N LEU A 27 62.29 22.11 26.22
CA LEU A 27 61.13 21.24 26.20
C LEU A 27 61.41 20.04 25.30
N LEU A 28 61.04 18.85 25.74
CA LEU A 28 61.01 17.64 24.93
C LEU A 28 59.58 17.39 24.47
N CYS A 29 59.42 17.11 23.18
CA CYS A 29 58.13 16.74 22.62
C CYS A 29 57.79 15.29 22.97
N ASP A 30 56.68 15.06 23.68
CA ASP A 30 56.25 13.71 24.07
C ASP A 30 55.79 12.82 22.90
N GLY A 31 55.76 13.37 21.67
CA GLY A 31 55.37 12.64 20.46
C GLY A 31 56.52 12.27 19.51
N CYS A 32 57.65 12.96 19.58
CA CYS A 32 58.79 12.71 18.68
C CYS A 32 60.16 12.85 19.35
N ASP A 33 60.20 13.05 20.67
CA ASP A 33 61.39 13.28 21.50
C ASP A 33 62.29 14.45 21.07
N ASP A 34 61.84 15.26 20.12
CA ASP A 34 62.53 16.45 19.65
C ASP A 34 62.59 17.55 20.72
N SER A 35 63.72 18.24 20.81
CA SER A 35 63.96 19.29 21.80
C SER A 35 63.74 20.71 21.25
N TYR A 36 63.07 21.57 22.02
CA TYR A 36 62.77 22.97 21.66
C TYR A 36 62.91 23.90 22.87
N HIS A 37 63.53 25.08 22.72
CA HIS A 37 63.44 26.09 23.77
C HIS A 37 62.05 26.72 23.82
N THR A 38 61.54 26.95 25.04
CA THR A 38 60.29 27.69 25.31
C THR A 38 60.17 29.00 24.53
N PHE A 39 61.27 29.75 24.40
CA PHE A 39 61.33 31.03 23.67
C PHE A 39 61.56 30.93 22.16
N CYS A 40 62.03 29.78 21.66
CA CYS A 40 62.20 29.55 20.22
C CYS A 40 60.87 29.17 19.54
N LEU A 41 59.87 28.77 20.32
CA LEU A 41 58.53 28.43 19.83
C LEU A 41 57.77 29.68 19.37
N ILE A 42 56.84 29.50 18.43
CA ILE A 42 55.95 30.56 17.94
C ILE A 42 54.50 30.09 18.18
N PRO A 43 53.74 30.72 19.09
CA PRO A 43 54.16 31.79 20.01
C PRO A 43 55.11 31.29 21.12
N PRO A 44 55.98 32.17 21.68
CA PRO A 44 56.91 31.79 22.73
C PRO A 44 56.21 31.50 24.05
N LEU A 45 56.58 30.39 24.68
CA LEU A 45 56.09 30.00 26.00
C LEU A 45 56.92 30.69 27.08
N HIS A 46 56.24 31.20 28.11
CA HIS A 46 56.90 31.93 29.20
C HIS A 46 57.46 30.98 30.27
N ASP A 47 56.80 29.83 30.47
CA ASP A 47 57.17 28.78 31.42
C ASP A 47 57.00 27.40 30.76
N VAL A 48 57.65 26.37 31.33
CA VAL A 48 57.47 24.97 30.94
C VAL A 48 56.03 24.54 31.27
N PRO A 49 55.23 24.07 30.28
CA PRO A 49 53.86 23.61 30.52
C PRO A 49 53.81 22.46 31.53
N LYS A 50 52.70 22.37 32.29
CA LYS A 50 52.45 21.23 33.18
C LYS A 50 51.63 20.18 32.43
N GLY A 51 52.16 18.96 32.31
CA GLY A 51 51.54 17.86 31.57
C GLY A 51 52.17 17.67 30.19
N ASP A 52 51.56 16.81 29.38
CA ASP A 52 52.09 16.42 28.06
C ASP A 52 52.19 17.63 27.13
N TRP A 53 53.37 17.80 26.51
CA TRP A 53 53.63 18.84 25.53
C TRP A 53 54.04 18.24 24.19
N ARG A 54 53.32 18.62 23.14
CA ARG A 54 53.57 18.22 21.75
C ARG A 54 54.12 19.42 20.97
N CYS A 55 55.16 19.22 20.15
CA CYS A 55 55.71 20.28 19.31
C CYS A 55 54.75 20.67 18.17
N PRO A 56 54.89 21.85 17.54
CA PRO A 56 54.00 22.30 16.46
C PRO A 56 53.91 21.31 15.28
N LYS A 57 54.95 20.52 15.01
CA LYS A 57 54.92 19.48 13.97
C LYS A 57 54.02 18.30 14.39
N CYS A 58 54.16 17.81 15.62
CA CYS A 58 53.30 16.75 16.16
C CYS A 58 51.86 17.22 16.33
N LEU A 59 51.63 18.46 16.78
CA LEU A 59 50.31 19.08 16.84
C LEU A 59 49.70 19.25 15.46
N ALA A 60 50.48 19.71 14.46
CA ALA A 60 50.01 19.80 13.09
C ALA A 60 49.71 18.41 12.51
N GLN A 61 50.49 17.38 12.83
CA GLN A 61 50.20 15.99 12.48
C GLN A 61 48.92 15.49 13.16
N GLU A 62 48.72 15.70 14.46
CA GLU A 62 47.47 15.36 15.17
C GLU A 62 46.26 16.14 14.64
N CYS A 63 46.41 17.42 14.30
CA CYS A 63 45.33 18.23 13.73
C CYS A 63 45.06 17.96 12.23
N SER A 64 46.02 17.34 11.53
CA SER A 64 45.91 16.96 10.11
C SER A 64 45.56 15.49 9.91
N LYS A 65 45.61 14.68 10.97
CA LYS A 65 44.80 13.47 11.03
C LYS A 65 43.35 13.91 10.85
N PRO A 66 42.54 13.25 10.00
CA PRO A 66 41.10 13.41 10.12
C PRO A 66 40.76 13.23 11.60
N GLN A 67 39.91 14.09 12.17
CA GLN A 67 39.34 13.83 13.50
C GLN A 67 38.95 12.35 13.48
N GLU A 68 39.61 11.54 14.32
CA GLU A 68 39.21 10.15 14.48
C GLU A 68 37.72 10.21 14.75
N ALA A 69 36.93 9.67 13.81
CA ALA A 69 35.49 9.73 13.90
C ALA A 69 35.15 9.10 15.25
N PHE A 70 34.55 9.88 16.14
CA PHE A 70 34.11 9.37 17.43
C PHE A 70 33.08 8.28 17.11
N GLY A 71 33.48 7.01 17.24
CA GLY A 71 32.79 5.86 16.66
C GLY A 71 33.52 4.55 16.94
N PHE A 72 32.93 3.42 16.55
CA PHE A 72 33.49 2.09 16.81
C PHE A 72 34.75 1.83 15.97
N GLU A 73 35.80 1.27 16.57
CA GLU A 73 37.05 0.93 15.87
C GLU A 73 36.80 -0.18 14.83
N GLN A 74 37.33 -0.01 13.61
CA GLN A 74 37.28 -1.06 12.59
C GLN A 74 38.23 -2.20 12.98
N ALA A 75 37.70 -3.43 13.00
CA ALA A 75 38.50 -4.62 13.26
C ALA A 75 39.56 -4.82 12.15
N ALA A 76 40.78 -5.17 12.55
CA ALA A 76 41.89 -5.41 11.61
C ALA A 76 41.78 -6.76 10.86
N ARG A 77 40.77 -7.59 11.16
CA ARG A 77 40.57 -8.93 10.61
C ARG A 77 39.30 -8.98 9.77
N ASP A 78 39.44 -9.52 8.56
CA ASP A 78 38.30 -9.88 7.72
C ASP A 78 37.73 -11.23 8.13
N TYR A 79 36.40 -11.32 8.21
CA TYR A 79 35.70 -12.56 8.52
C TYR A 79 34.83 -13.02 7.36
N THR A 80 34.71 -14.34 7.22
CA THR A 80 33.57 -14.93 6.49
C THR A 80 32.38 -15.06 7.44
N LEU A 81 31.16 -15.09 6.90
CA LEU A 81 29.95 -15.26 7.71
C LEU A 81 29.98 -16.55 8.55
N ARG A 82 30.59 -17.62 8.03
CA ARG A 82 30.77 -18.88 8.75
C ARG A 82 31.72 -18.72 9.95
N THR A 83 32.91 -18.17 9.71
CA THR A 83 33.92 -17.99 10.76
C THR A 83 33.47 -17.01 11.83
N PHE A 84 32.67 -16.00 11.46
CA PHE A 84 32.06 -15.08 12.41
C PHE A 84 31.02 -15.79 13.29
N GLY A 85 30.17 -16.63 12.70
CA GLY A 85 29.20 -17.43 13.46
C GLY A 85 29.86 -18.40 14.45
N GLU A 86 30.92 -19.09 14.04
CA GLU A 86 31.70 -19.97 14.93
C GLU A 86 32.28 -19.21 16.13
N MET A 87 32.79 -18.00 15.90
CA MET A 87 33.31 -17.12 16.96
C MET A 87 32.18 -16.64 17.89
N ALA A 88 31.07 -16.17 17.32
CA ALA A 88 29.93 -15.64 18.08
C ALA A 88 29.26 -16.71 18.97
N ASP A 89 29.10 -17.92 18.44
CA ASP A 89 28.51 -19.04 19.18
C ASP A 89 29.43 -19.53 20.31
N ALA A 90 30.74 -19.61 20.04
CA ALA A 90 31.74 -19.95 21.05
C ALA A 90 31.76 -18.92 22.17
N PHE A 91 31.80 -17.62 21.83
CA PHE A 91 31.76 -16.53 22.80
C PHE A 91 30.56 -16.62 23.73
N LYS A 92 29.35 -16.77 23.18
CA LYS A 92 28.11 -16.83 23.97
C LYS A 92 28.06 -18.09 24.83
N SER A 93 28.46 -19.24 24.29
CA SER A 93 28.49 -20.50 25.02
C SER A 93 29.46 -20.45 26.20
N ASP A 94 30.65 -19.90 26.00
CA ASP A 94 31.68 -19.79 27.03
C ASP A 94 31.31 -18.77 28.10
N TYR A 95 30.67 -17.66 27.72
CA TYR A 95 30.23 -16.61 28.64
C TYR A 95 29.15 -17.10 29.61
N PHE A 96 28.13 -17.80 29.10
CA PHE A 96 26.99 -18.26 29.93
C PHE A 96 27.14 -19.70 30.43
N ASN A 97 28.18 -20.42 30.01
CA ASN A 97 28.38 -21.86 30.25
C ASN A 97 27.14 -22.71 29.90
N MET A 98 26.45 -22.32 28.83
CA MET A 98 25.21 -22.94 28.36
C MET A 98 25.21 -22.99 26.83
N PRO A 99 24.53 -23.98 26.20
CA PRO A 99 24.29 -23.94 24.77
C PRO A 99 23.58 -22.63 24.38
N VAL A 100 24.01 -21.99 23.29
CA VAL A 100 23.61 -20.62 22.90
C VAL A 100 22.09 -20.40 22.86
N HIS A 101 21.34 -21.37 22.36
CA HIS A 101 19.89 -21.34 22.22
C HIS A 101 19.12 -21.60 23.54
N MET A 102 19.80 -22.04 24.59
CA MET A 102 19.20 -22.31 25.91
C MET A 102 19.29 -21.10 26.84
N VAL A 103 20.02 -20.05 26.45
CA VAL A 103 20.17 -18.83 27.25
C VAL A 103 18.91 -17.97 27.07
N PRO A 104 18.14 -17.69 28.15
CA PRO A 104 16.92 -16.89 28.05
C PRO A 104 17.21 -15.43 27.66
N THR A 105 16.33 -14.82 26.86
CA THR A 105 16.53 -13.45 26.38
C THR A 105 16.58 -12.40 27.51
N GLU A 106 15.84 -12.65 28.59
CA GLU A 106 15.79 -11.81 29.79
C GLU A 106 17.13 -11.84 30.54
N LEU A 107 17.84 -12.97 30.50
CA LEU A 107 19.14 -13.12 31.15
C LEU A 107 20.19 -12.31 30.41
N VAL A 108 20.24 -12.43 29.08
CA VAL A 108 21.18 -11.67 28.24
C VAL A 108 20.93 -10.17 28.36
N GLU A 109 19.66 -9.74 28.37
CA GLU A 109 19.31 -8.33 28.52
C GLU A 109 19.75 -7.76 29.87
N LYS A 110 19.50 -8.50 30.96
CA LYS A 110 19.94 -8.09 32.30
C LYS A 110 21.46 -7.96 32.36
N GLU A 111 22.16 -8.90 31.73
CA GLU A 111 23.62 -8.94 31.70
C GLU A 111 24.22 -7.82 30.84
N PHE A 112 23.64 -7.54 29.67
CA PHE A 112 24.03 -6.43 28.81
C PHE A 112 24.01 -5.10 29.57
N TRP A 113 22.90 -4.78 30.25
CA TRP A 113 22.79 -3.54 31.01
C TRP A 113 23.70 -3.49 32.24
N ARG A 114 24.04 -4.66 32.81
CA ARG A 114 25.04 -4.76 33.88
C ARG A 114 26.43 -4.40 33.34
N LEU A 115 26.82 -4.99 32.21
CA LEU A 115 28.11 -4.74 31.55
C LEU A 115 28.29 -3.27 31.19
N VAL A 116 27.29 -2.64 30.56
CA VAL A 116 27.34 -1.21 30.20
C VAL A 116 27.51 -0.28 31.42
N SER A 117 27.09 -0.72 32.61
CA SER A 117 27.20 0.08 33.85
C SER A 117 28.44 -0.25 34.68
N THR A 118 29.13 -1.34 34.40
CA THR A 118 30.25 -1.86 35.21
C THR A 118 31.57 -1.44 34.58
N ILE A 119 32.33 -0.58 35.26
CA ILE A 119 33.60 -0.05 34.74
C ILE A 119 34.76 -1.05 34.90
N GLU A 120 34.59 -2.03 35.80
CA GLU A 120 35.65 -2.97 36.21
C GLU A 120 35.85 -4.14 35.24
N GLU A 121 34.86 -4.43 34.39
CA GLU A 121 34.87 -5.54 33.43
C GLU A 121 34.89 -5.00 32.01
N ASP A 122 35.93 -5.36 31.26
CA ASP A 122 36.09 -4.94 29.87
C ASP A 122 35.72 -6.09 28.92
N VAL A 123 34.52 -6.00 28.33
CA VAL A 123 34.00 -6.99 27.38
C VAL A 123 33.92 -6.36 26.00
N THR A 124 34.77 -6.85 25.10
CA THR A 124 34.81 -6.41 23.70
C THR A 124 34.02 -7.36 22.80
N VAL A 125 33.25 -6.81 21.86
CA VAL A 125 32.48 -7.58 20.86
C VAL A 125 32.71 -7.02 19.47
N GLU A 126 32.52 -7.86 18.45
CA GLU A 126 32.68 -7.51 17.03
C GLU A 126 31.31 -7.51 16.33
N TYR A 127 31.10 -6.67 15.31
CA TYR A 127 29.89 -6.71 14.51
C TYR A 127 30.14 -6.20 13.10
N GLY A 128 29.30 -6.63 12.16
CA GLY A 128 29.27 -6.10 10.80
C GLY A 128 28.11 -5.12 10.67
N ALA A 129 28.39 -3.87 10.31
CA ALA A 129 27.39 -2.88 9.97
C ALA A 129 27.83 -2.13 8.71
N ASP A 130 26.91 -1.37 8.14
CA ASP A 130 27.16 -0.47 7.03
C ASP A 130 27.61 -1.16 5.74
N ILE A 131 27.24 -2.43 5.62
CA ILE A 131 27.56 -3.28 4.48
C ILE A 131 26.50 -3.02 3.40
N ALA A 132 26.88 -2.35 2.33
CA ALA A 132 25.98 -2.05 1.23
C ALA A 132 25.58 -3.32 0.45
N SER A 133 24.28 -3.51 0.23
CA SER A 133 23.77 -4.64 -0.57
C SER A 133 24.30 -4.65 -2.01
N LYS A 134 24.72 -3.50 -2.53
CA LYS A 134 25.34 -3.37 -3.87
C LYS A 134 26.67 -4.11 -3.99
N GLU A 135 27.43 -4.21 -2.90
CA GLU A 135 28.76 -4.82 -2.88
C GLU A 135 28.70 -6.29 -2.49
N PHE A 136 27.92 -6.61 -1.45
CA PHE A 136 27.85 -7.97 -0.88
C PHE A 136 26.61 -8.77 -1.27
N GLY A 137 25.67 -8.16 -2.00
CA GLY A 137 24.38 -8.74 -2.34
C GLY A 137 23.35 -8.58 -1.22
N SER A 138 22.08 -8.45 -1.59
CA SER A 138 20.96 -8.44 -0.63
C SER A 138 20.67 -9.86 -0.12
N GLY A 139 20.09 -9.98 1.08
CA GLY A 139 19.59 -11.26 1.58
C GLY A 139 18.28 -11.69 0.90
N PHE A 140 17.55 -10.74 0.32
CA PHE A 140 16.40 -11.01 -0.54
C PHE A 140 16.80 -11.33 -1.99
N PRO A 141 15.96 -12.14 -2.69
CA PRO A 141 16.08 -12.32 -4.13
C PRO A 141 16.00 -11.00 -4.90
N VAL A 142 16.91 -10.79 -5.86
CA VAL A 142 16.93 -9.62 -6.75
C VAL A 142 17.19 -10.03 -8.20
N ARG A 143 16.57 -9.31 -9.16
CA ARG A 143 16.79 -9.54 -10.60
C ARG A 143 18.10 -8.90 -11.07
N ASP A 144 19.24 -9.53 -10.78
CA ASP A 144 20.57 -9.05 -11.24
C ASP A 144 21.07 -9.76 -12.52
N GLY A 145 20.24 -10.61 -13.14
CA GLY A 145 20.58 -11.33 -14.39
C GLY A 145 21.72 -12.36 -14.28
N LYS A 146 22.43 -12.42 -13.15
CA LYS A 146 23.56 -13.32 -12.88
C LYS A 146 23.15 -14.70 -12.37
N ILE A 147 21.97 -14.82 -11.75
CA ILE A 147 21.47 -16.05 -11.13
C ILE A 147 20.07 -16.33 -11.66
N LYS A 148 19.84 -17.59 -12.09
CA LYS A 148 18.50 -18.06 -12.47
C LYS A 148 17.75 -18.43 -11.18
N LEU A 149 16.72 -17.66 -10.88
CA LEU A 149 15.90 -17.85 -9.69
C LEU A 149 14.98 -19.07 -9.83
N SER A 150 14.68 -19.70 -8.70
CA SER A 150 13.67 -20.75 -8.61
C SER A 150 12.25 -20.14 -8.64
N PRO A 151 11.21 -20.92 -9.02
CA PRO A 151 9.84 -20.42 -9.04
C PRO A 151 9.32 -19.94 -7.67
N GLU A 152 9.86 -20.50 -6.57
CA GLU A 152 9.53 -20.07 -5.21
C GLU A 152 10.15 -18.70 -4.89
N GLU A 153 11.39 -18.46 -5.30
CA GLU A 153 12.05 -17.15 -5.14
C GLU A 153 11.44 -16.08 -6.02
N GLU A 154 10.87 -16.46 -7.18
CA GLU A 154 10.17 -15.52 -8.08
C GLU A 154 8.96 -14.85 -7.41
N GLU A 155 8.29 -15.52 -6.46
CA GLU A 155 7.21 -14.92 -5.66
C GLU A 155 7.71 -13.77 -4.78
N TYR A 156 8.91 -13.90 -4.21
CA TYR A 156 9.52 -12.89 -3.32
C TYR A 156 10.24 -11.76 -4.07
N LEU A 157 10.44 -11.89 -5.40
CA LEU A 157 11.10 -10.87 -6.21
C LEU A 157 10.29 -9.58 -6.30
N ASP A 158 8.99 -9.69 -6.58
CA ASP A 158 8.14 -8.53 -6.85
C ASP A 158 7.28 -8.16 -5.61
N SER A 159 7.54 -8.80 -4.47
CA SER A 159 6.89 -8.47 -3.20
C SER A 159 7.28 -7.07 -2.73
N GLY A 160 6.30 -6.27 -2.28
CA GLY A 160 6.56 -4.95 -1.68
C GLY A 160 7.31 -5.02 -0.35
N TRP A 161 7.35 -6.19 0.30
CA TRP A 161 8.11 -6.42 1.53
C TRP A 161 9.58 -6.79 1.28
N ASN A 162 9.97 -6.98 0.02
CA ASN A 162 11.37 -7.06 -0.35
C ASN A 162 11.98 -5.65 -0.22
N LEU A 163 12.97 -5.51 0.66
CA LEU A 163 13.54 -4.20 1.01
C LEU A 163 14.22 -3.48 -0.17
N ASN A 164 14.55 -4.20 -1.24
CA ASN A 164 15.06 -3.60 -2.48
C ASN A 164 13.97 -2.88 -3.29
N ASN A 165 12.70 -3.30 -3.14
CA ASN A 165 11.57 -2.73 -3.86
C ASN A 165 10.95 -1.54 -3.11
N MET A 166 10.99 -1.56 -1.77
CA MET A 166 10.34 -0.55 -0.93
C MET A 166 10.65 0.91 -1.34
N PRO A 167 11.92 1.29 -1.60
CA PRO A 167 12.24 2.68 -1.97
C PRO A 167 11.74 3.08 -3.36
N VAL A 168 11.50 2.11 -4.25
CA VAL A 168 11.09 2.33 -5.65
C VAL A 168 9.59 2.10 -5.90
N MET A 169 8.82 1.76 -4.87
CA MET A 169 7.35 1.66 -4.95
C MET A 169 6.71 3.01 -5.30
N GLU A 170 5.55 2.99 -5.96
CA GLU A 170 4.85 4.20 -6.42
C GLU A 170 4.47 5.15 -5.26
N GLN A 171 4.25 4.61 -4.06
CA GLN A 171 3.91 5.38 -2.85
C GLN A 171 5.15 5.90 -2.11
N SER A 172 6.36 5.43 -2.45
CA SER A 172 7.60 5.88 -1.84
C SER A 172 8.04 7.20 -2.48
N VAL A 173 8.26 8.20 -1.64
CA VAL A 173 8.76 9.51 -2.07
C VAL A 173 10.19 9.39 -2.64
N LEU A 174 10.98 8.43 -2.13
CA LEU A 174 12.37 8.23 -2.54
C LEU A 174 12.49 7.74 -4.00
N ALA A 175 11.42 7.18 -4.58
CA ALA A 175 11.40 6.72 -5.98
C ALA A 175 11.67 7.87 -6.97
N HIS A 176 11.40 9.11 -6.57
CA HIS A 176 11.59 10.31 -7.38
C HIS A 176 12.94 11.00 -7.18
N ILE A 177 13.74 10.52 -6.22
CA ILE A 177 15.12 10.96 -6.01
C ILE A 177 16.02 10.23 -7.02
N THR A 178 16.74 11.00 -7.84
CA THR A 178 17.61 10.45 -8.90
C THR A 178 18.96 9.96 -8.37
N ALA A 179 19.36 10.40 -7.17
CA ALA A 179 20.59 9.95 -6.54
C ALA A 179 20.37 8.59 -5.85
N ASP A 180 21.26 7.64 -6.11
CA ASP A 180 21.29 6.37 -5.40
C ASP A 180 22.06 6.56 -4.09
N ILE A 181 21.32 6.87 -3.03
CA ILE A 181 21.87 7.10 -1.69
C ILE A 181 21.88 5.77 -0.94
N CYS A 182 23.07 5.26 -0.61
CA CYS A 182 23.24 4.07 0.24
C CYS A 182 22.58 4.30 1.61
N GLY A 183 21.84 3.31 2.10
CA GLY A 183 21.12 3.38 3.39
C GLY A 183 19.70 3.90 3.23
N MET A 184 19.45 4.73 2.22
CA MET A 184 18.10 5.21 1.91
C MET A 184 17.43 4.46 0.77
N LYS A 185 18.10 4.33 -0.39
CA LYS A 185 17.52 3.64 -1.56
C LYS A 185 18.04 2.21 -1.70
N LEU A 186 19.19 1.93 -1.11
CA LEU A 186 19.83 0.62 -1.13
C LEU A 186 19.89 0.07 0.31
N PRO A 187 19.43 -1.17 0.55
CA PRO A 187 19.49 -1.78 1.87
C PRO A 187 20.90 -1.93 2.44
N TRP A 188 20.99 -1.86 3.76
CA TRP A 188 22.20 -2.09 4.56
C TRP A 188 22.08 -3.41 5.30
N LEU A 189 23.18 -4.17 5.31
CA LEU A 189 23.25 -5.46 5.97
C LEU A 189 23.95 -5.33 7.32
N TYR A 190 23.42 -6.05 8.30
CA TYR A 190 23.92 -6.07 9.67
C TYR A 190 24.15 -7.51 10.10
N VAL A 191 25.40 -7.84 10.43
CA VAL A 191 25.80 -9.13 11.00
C VAL A 191 26.02 -8.93 12.50
N GLY A 192 25.17 -9.51 13.33
CA GLY A 192 25.20 -9.36 14.78
C GLY A 192 25.81 -10.56 15.49
N MET A 193 26.41 -10.32 16.66
CA MET A 193 26.76 -11.34 17.67
C MET A 193 26.18 -10.98 19.04
N CYS A 194 26.29 -11.89 20.02
CA CYS A 194 25.84 -11.62 21.39
C CYS A 194 26.44 -10.31 21.94
N PHE A 195 25.59 -9.43 22.49
CA PHE A 195 25.91 -8.09 23.00
C PHE A 195 26.33 -7.03 21.98
N SER A 196 26.52 -7.36 20.69
CA SER A 196 26.71 -6.33 19.67
C SER A 196 25.49 -5.39 19.65
N SER A 197 25.73 -4.09 19.66
CA SER A 197 24.70 -3.09 19.95
C SER A 197 24.74 -1.92 18.98
N PHE A 198 23.61 -1.22 18.91
CA PHE A 198 23.46 0.04 18.21
C PHE A 198 22.92 1.09 19.19
N CYS A 199 23.62 2.22 19.25
CA CYS A 199 23.33 3.32 20.17
C CYS A 199 21.99 4.00 19.85
N TRP A 200 21.53 4.85 20.77
CA TRP A 200 20.34 5.67 20.53
C TRP A 200 20.55 6.58 19.33
N HIS A 201 19.71 6.43 18.32
CA HIS A 201 19.71 7.28 17.13
C HIS A 201 18.32 7.43 16.54
N ILE A 202 18.24 8.34 15.58
CA ILE A 202 17.12 8.55 14.67
C ILE A 202 17.64 8.46 13.25
N GLU A 203 16.75 8.10 12.35
CA GLU A 203 17.07 8.01 10.92
C GLU A 203 17.39 9.37 10.31
N ASP A 204 18.23 9.36 9.26
CA ASP A 204 18.49 10.55 8.48
C ASP A 204 17.21 11.14 7.90
N HIS A 205 17.12 12.48 7.96
CA HIS A 205 15.93 13.25 7.59
C HIS A 205 14.65 12.85 8.35
N TRP A 206 14.78 12.25 9.53
CA TRP A 206 13.66 11.70 10.30
C TRP A 206 12.78 10.77 9.46
N SER A 207 13.39 10.00 8.56
CA SER A 207 12.70 9.02 7.72
C SER A 207 12.21 7.83 8.53
N TYR A 208 11.40 6.97 7.91
CA TYR A 208 11.13 5.64 8.46
C TYR A 208 12.34 4.75 8.18
N SER A 209 12.58 3.76 9.05
CA SER A 209 13.35 2.59 8.68
C SER A 209 12.54 1.31 8.86
N ILE A 210 12.83 0.33 8.01
CA ILE A 210 12.30 -1.02 8.14
C ILE A 210 13.48 -1.98 8.20
N ASN A 211 13.46 -2.86 9.20
CA ASN A 211 14.48 -3.88 9.42
C ASN A 211 13.83 -5.26 9.33
N TYR A 212 14.42 -6.15 8.55
CA TYR A 212 14.03 -7.55 8.46
C TYR A 212 15.15 -8.43 9.02
N LEU A 213 14.80 -9.32 9.94
CA LEU A 213 15.73 -10.31 10.47
C LEU A 213 15.62 -11.60 9.64
N HIS A 214 16.58 -11.84 8.75
CA HIS A 214 16.56 -12.99 7.85
C HIS A 214 16.63 -14.32 8.60
N TRP A 215 17.61 -14.44 9.50
CA TRP A 215 17.83 -15.64 10.30
C TRP A 215 18.70 -15.33 11.53
N GLY A 216 18.80 -16.31 12.43
CA GLY A 216 19.65 -16.28 13.62
C GLY A 216 18.89 -15.98 14.90
N GLU A 217 19.65 -15.64 15.94
CA GLU A 217 19.09 -15.33 17.26
C GLU A 217 18.41 -13.95 17.32
N PRO A 218 17.48 -13.71 18.26
CA PRO A 218 16.68 -12.50 18.26
C PRO A 218 17.49 -11.20 18.40
N LYS A 219 16.92 -10.10 17.91
CA LYS A 219 17.43 -8.73 18.11
C LYS A 219 16.53 -7.99 19.08
N THR A 220 17.09 -7.46 20.17
CA THR A 220 16.34 -6.70 21.17
C THR A 220 16.35 -5.22 20.81
N TRP A 221 15.17 -4.62 20.78
CA TRP A 221 14.95 -3.22 20.43
C TRP A 221 14.36 -2.45 21.60
N TYR A 222 14.78 -1.20 21.73
CA TYR A 222 14.16 -0.15 22.54
C TYR A 222 13.73 0.98 21.61
N GLY A 223 12.49 1.44 21.77
CA GLY A 223 11.91 2.48 20.94
C GLY A 223 11.27 3.58 21.79
N VAL A 224 11.50 4.82 21.39
CA VAL A 224 10.91 6.02 21.98
C VAL A 224 10.10 6.72 20.89
N PRO A 225 8.83 7.08 21.16
CA PRO A 225 7.96 7.69 20.17
C PRO A 225 8.44 9.09 19.78
N GLY A 226 8.21 9.49 18.52
CA GLY A 226 8.72 10.75 17.97
C GLY A 226 8.28 12.03 18.69
N TYR A 227 7.12 12.02 19.37
CA TYR A 227 6.69 13.16 20.20
C TYR A 227 7.56 13.37 21.45
N ALA A 228 8.26 12.34 21.91
CA ALA A 228 9.14 12.38 23.07
C ALA A 228 10.62 12.57 22.71
N ALA A 229 10.93 12.77 21.42
CA ALA A 229 12.30 12.94 20.93
C ALA A 229 13.03 14.10 21.63
N GLU A 230 12.40 15.29 21.69
CA GLU A 230 13.00 16.46 22.35
C GLU A 230 13.19 16.25 23.85
N GLN A 231 12.30 15.48 24.50
CA GLN A 231 12.44 15.15 25.91
C GLN A 231 13.67 14.26 26.13
N LEU A 232 13.88 13.26 25.29
CA LEU A 232 15.06 12.40 25.33
C LEU A 232 16.34 13.22 25.08
N GLU A 233 16.36 14.08 24.07
CA GLU A 233 17.50 14.96 23.78
C GLU A 233 17.84 15.85 24.99
N ASN A 234 16.82 16.39 25.67
CA ASN A 234 17.00 17.22 26.87
C ASN A 234 17.54 16.42 28.06
N VAL A 235 17.09 15.18 28.25
CA VAL A 235 17.60 14.28 29.30
C VAL A 235 19.07 13.94 29.02
N MET A 236 19.41 13.60 27.78
CA MET A 236 20.80 13.34 27.40
C MET A 236 21.69 14.57 27.60
N LYS A 237 21.24 15.76 27.19
CA LYS A 237 21.94 17.04 27.44
C LYS A 237 22.16 17.32 28.92
N LYS A 238 21.19 16.96 29.77
CA LYS A 238 21.27 17.19 31.22
C LYS A 238 22.23 16.22 31.92
N LEU A 239 22.25 14.96 31.50
CA LEU A 239 23.06 13.91 32.12
C LEU A 239 24.52 13.93 31.63
N ALA A 240 24.77 14.45 30.43
CA ALA A 240 26.10 14.47 29.83
C ALA A 240 26.44 15.85 29.21
N PRO A 241 26.37 16.97 29.94
CA PRO A 241 26.49 18.31 29.36
C PRO A 241 27.87 18.58 28.73
N GLU A 242 28.93 18.00 29.29
CA GLU A 242 30.33 18.17 28.82
C GLU A 242 30.52 17.66 27.39
N LEU A 243 29.82 16.57 27.06
CA LEU A 243 29.80 15.92 25.74
C LEU A 243 29.09 16.77 24.67
N PHE A 244 28.10 17.59 25.06
CA PHE A 244 27.39 18.51 24.16
C PHE A 244 28.10 19.84 23.96
N VAL A 245 28.89 20.28 24.93
CA VAL A 245 29.70 21.50 24.82
C VAL A 245 30.87 21.29 23.85
N SER A 246 31.46 20.09 23.84
CA SER A 246 32.51 19.72 22.90
C SER A 246 31.96 19.46 21.48
N GLN A 247 30.83 18.76 21.36
CA GLN A 247 30.20 18.40 20.09
C GLN A 247 28.66 18.58 20.19
N PRO A 248 28.09 19.69 19.71
CA PRO A 248 26.64 19.88 19.75
C PRO A 248 25.86 18.88 18.89
N ASP A 249 26.53 18.19 17.96
CA ASP A 249 25.95 17.14 17.09
C ASP A 249 26.17 15.71 17.61
N LEU A 250 26.68 15.54 18.84
CA LEU A 250 27.05 14.24 19.38
C LEU A 250 25.90 13.22 19.43
N LEU A 251 24.66 13.70 19.68
CA LEU A 251 23.45 12.85 19.68
C LEU A 251 23.22 12.11 18.36
N HIS A 252 23.77 12.62 17.28
CA HIS A 252 23.57 12.09 15.94
C HIS A 252 24.77 11.28 15.45
N GLN A 253 25.86 11.23 16.20
CA GLN A 253 27.08 10.47 15.88
C GLN A 253 27.09 9.05 16.48
N LEU A 254 25.93 8.51 16.89
CA LEU A 254 25.76 7.08 17.24
C LEU A 254 26.66 6.55 18.38
N VAL A 255 26.97 7.36 19.41
CA VAL A 255 28.04 7.01 20.38
C VAL A 255 27.60 6.77 21.81
N THR A 256 26.33 7.00 22.17
CA THR A 256 25.90 6.88 23.57
C THR A 256 24.76 5.88 23.75
N ILE A 257 25.05 4.84 24.51
CA ILE A 257 24.05 3.92 25.04
C ILE A 257 23.59 4.49 26.39
N MET A 258 22.29 4.74 26.53
CA MET A 258 21.68 5.16 27.79
C MET A 258 20.67 4.12 28.23
N ASN A 259 20.74 3.72 29.49
CA ASN A 259 19.83 2.72 30.03
C ASN A 259 18.37 3.21 29.95
N PRO A 260 17.45 2.44 29.33
CA PRO A 260 16.02 2.75 29.25
C PRO A 260 15.40 3.15 30.58
N ASN A 261 15.81 2.52 31.69
CA ASN A 261 15.29 2.83 33.02
C ASN A 261 15.61 4.28 33.44
N THR A 262 16.75 4.82 32.99
CA THR A 262 17.13 6.21 33.26
C THR A 262 16.22 7.17 32.51
N LEU A 263 15.90 6.86 31.24
CA LEU A 263 14.96 7.64 30.43
C LEU A 263 13.54 7.60 31.03
N MET A 264 13.07 6.41 31.43
CA MET A 264 11.76 6.23 32.08
C MET A 264 11.65 6.97 33.42
N THR A 265 12.74 7.02 34.20
CA THR A 265 12.79 7.81 35.45
C THR A 265 12.65 9.31 35.20
N HIS A 266 13.05 9.77 34.01
CA HIS A 266 12.88 11.15 33.55
C HIS A 266 11.61 11.33 32.70
N GLU A 267 10.62 10.47 32.87
CA GLU A 267 9.29 10.55 32.23
C GLU A 267 9.30 10.37 30.70
N VAL A 268 10.39 9.86 30.11
CA VAL A 268 10.44 9.51 28.69
C VAL A 268 9.81 8.12 28.48
N PRO A 269 8.78 7.98 27.62
CA PRO A 269 8.16 6.70 27.32
C PRO A 269 9.11 5.82 26.49
N VAL A 270 9.45 4.64 27.03
CA VAL A 270 10.27 3.65 26.33
C VAL A 270 9.48 2.36 26.17
N TYR A 271 9.48 1.82 24.96
CA TYR A 271 8.90 0.54 24.60
C TYR A 271 10.02 -0.42 24.18
N ARG A 272 9.75 -1.73 24.23
CA ARG A 272 10.71 -2.74 23.81
C ARG A 272 10.07 -3.89 23.06
N THR A 273 10.88 -4.60 22.27
CA THR A 273 10.49 -5.87 21.65
C THR A 273 11.71 -6.76 21.39
N ASN A 274 11.47 -8.06 21.20
CA ASN A 274 12.47 -9.01 20.70
C ASN A 274 12.05 -9.42 19.29
N GLN A 275 12.79 -8.96 18.29
CA GLN A 275 12.59 -9.33 16.89
C GLN A 275 13.18 -10.72 16.65
N CYS A 276 12.34 -11.66 16.26
CA CYS A 276 12.72 -13.01 15.89
C CYS A 276 12.94 -13.14 14.37
N ALA A 277 13.57 -14.24 13.93
CA ALA A 277 13.80 -14.48 12.51
C ALA A 277 12.47 -14.54 11.73
N GLY A 278 12.44 -13.86 10.58
CA GLY A 278 11.23 -13.72 9.75
C GLY A 278 10.34 -12.52 10.11
N GLU A 279 10.71 -11.73 11.14
CA GLU A 279 9.92 -10.57 11.57
C GLU A 279 10.49 -9.24 11.08
N PHE A 280 9.59 -8.29 10.83
CA PHE A 280 9.92 -6.90 10.52
C PHE A 280 9.81 -6.01 11.75
N VAL A 281 10.74 -5.07 11.90
CA VAL A 281 10.64 -3.93 12.80
C VAL A 281 10.59 -2.65 11.97
N ILE A 282 9.60 -1.79 12.25
CA ILE A 282 9.45 -0.50 11.58
C ILE A 282 9.69 0.61 12.59
N THR A 283 10.59 1.54 12.28
CA THR A 283 10.80 2.76 13.03
C THR A 283 10.06 3.91 12.35
N PHE A 284 9.40 4.74 13.16
CA PHE A 284 8.62 5.87 12.67
C PHE A 284 9.47 7.16 12.67
N PRO A 285 9.05 8.20 11.93
CA PRO A 285 9.75 9.48 11.88
C PRO A 285 10.08 10.04 13.25
N ARG A 286 11.35 10.42 13.42
CA ARG A 286 11.92 10.98 14.66
C ARG A 286 11.80 10.05 15.88
N ALA A 287 11.48 8.76 15.70
CA ALA A 287 11.45 7.80 16.78
C ALA A 287 12.88 7.35 17.12
N TYR A 288 13.33 7.74 18.31
CA TYR A 288 14.63 7.28 18.82
C TYR A 288 14.59 5.79 19.07
N HIS A 289 15.65 5.09 18.68
CA HIS A 289 15.76 3.66 18.90
C HIS A 289 17.20 3.24 19.18
N SER A 290 17.33 2.18 19.97
CA SER A 290 18.60 1.52 20.30
C SER A 290 18.36 0.04 20.53
N GLY A 291 19.42 -0.75 20.65
CA GLY A 291 19.25 -2.17 20.88
C GLY A 291 20.53 -2.96 20.83
N PHE A 292 20.40 -4.27 20.99
CA PHE A 292 21.50 -5.21 20.94
C PHE A 292 21.04 -6.58 20.43
N ASN A 293 21.98 -7.40 19.96
CA ASN A 293 21.69 -8.73 19.46
C ASN A 293 21.85 -9.78 20.57
N GLN A 294 20.92 -10.74 20.61
CA GLN A 294 20.95 -11.84 21.57
C GLN A 294 22.03 -12.88 21.23
N GLY A 295 22.51 -12.89 19.99
CA GLY A 295 23.45 -13.88 19.49
C GLY A 295 23.77 -13.67 18.02
N PHE A 296 24.26 -14.72 17.36
CA PHE A 296 24.61 -14.66 15.94
C PHE A 296 23.37 -14.50 15.06
N ASN A 297 23.31 -13.41 14.28
CA ASN A 297 22.19 -13.16 13.39
C ASN A 297 22.56 -12.31 12.17
N PHE A 298 21.62 -12.25 11.22
CA PHE A 298 21.75 -11.46 10.00
C PHE A 298 20.47 -10.69 9.71
N ALA A 299 20.59 -9.36 9.68
CA ALA A 299 19.48 -8.45 9.41
C ALA A 299 19.78 -7.57 8.20
N GLU A 300 18.72 -7.10 7.55
CA GLU A 300 18.78 -6.16 6.44
C GLU A 300 17.82 -5.01 6.74
N ALA A 301 18.23 -3.77 6.52
CA ALA A 301 17.39 -2.60 6.76
C ALA A 301 17.48 -1.58 5.63
N VAL A 302 16.40 -0.82 5.45
CA VAL A 302 16.37 0.29 4.49
C VAL A 302 15.47 1.41 5.01
N ASN A 303 15.80 2.65 4.66
CA ASN A 303 14.95 3.77 4.97
C ASN A 303 13.89 3.96 3.89
N PHE A 304 12.74 4.51 4.27
CA PHE A 304 11.70 4.86 3.31
C PHE A 304 10.94 6.11 3.77
N CYS A 305 10.29 6.76 2.82
CA CYS A 305 9.57 8.01 3.04
C CYS A 305 8.20 7.92 2.40
N THR A 306 7.17 8.11 3.21
CA THR A 306 5.76 8.12 2.82
C THR A 306 5.24 9.55 2.69
N VAL A 307 3.99 9.71 2.27
CA VAL A 307 3.37 11.03 2.09
C VAL A 307 3.26 11.84 3.39
N ASP A 308 2.98 11.18 4.51
CA ASP A 308 2.85 11.80 5.83
C ASP A 308 4.20 12.27 6.40
N TRP A 309 5.31 11.76 5.88
CA TRP A 309 6.65 12.23 6.24
C TRP A 309 6.99 13.58 5.60
N LEU A 310 6.40 13.97 4.45
CA LEU A 310 6.82 15.19 3.74
C LEU A 310 6.88 16.46 4.61
N PRO A 311 5.88 16.77 5.47
CA PRO A 311 5.97 17.93 6.36
C PRO A 311 7.05 17.77 7.44
N LEU A 312 7.29 16.54 7.91
CA LEU A 312 8.30 16.23 8.92
C LEU A 312 9.72 16.35 8.34
N GLY A 313 9.93 15.95 7.08
CA GLY A 313 11.18 16.15 6.35
C GLY A 313 11.55 17.63 6.24
N ARG A 314 10.57 18.50 5.93
CA ARG A 314 10.77 19.96 5.92
C ARG A 314 11.19 20.49 7.29
N GLN A 315 10.51 20.07 8.35
CA GLN A 315 10.88 20.43 9.73
C GLN A 315 12.27 19.91 10.12
N CYS A 316 12.63 18.71 9.66
CA CYS A 316 13.94 18.11 9.88
C CYS A 316 15.06 18.95 9.26
N VAL A 317 14.89 19.38 8.00
CA VAL A 317 15.88 20.25 7.33
C VAL A 317 16.02 21.59 8.03
N GLU A 318 14.92 22.17 8.53
CA GLU A 318 14.97 23.35 9.38
C GLU A 318 15.76 23.10 10.67
N HIS A 319 15.53 21.97 11.32
CA HIS A 319 16.25 21.58 12.52
C HIS A 319 17.75 21.37 12.25
N TYR A 320 18.11 20.67 11.16
CA TYR A 320 19.50 20.46 10.73
C TYR A 320 20.21 21.79 10.46
N ARG A 321 19.50 22.77 9.86
CA ARG A 321 20.01 24.11 9.64
C ARG A 321 20.39 24.82 10.94
N LEU A 322 19.62 24.63 12.02
CA LEU A 322 19.91 25.20 13.33
C LEU A 322 21.12 24.54 14.02
N LEU A 323 21.33 23.24 13.75
CA LEU A 323 22.45 22.46 14.30
C LEU A 323 23.73 22.52 13.45
N HIS A 324 23.69 23.15 12.28
CA HIS A 324 24.76 23.15 11.27
C HIS A 324 25.12 21.74 10.76
N ARG A 325 24.14 20.84 10.69
CA ARG A 325 24.31 19.47 10.21
C ARG A 325 24.17 19.40 8.69
N TYR A 326 24.94 18.51 8.06
CA TYR A 326 24.85 18.23 6.63
C TYR A 326 23.55 17.52 6.28
N CYS A 327 22.94 17.88 5.15
CA CYS A 327 21.78 17.18 4.60
C CYS A 327 22.26 16.11 3.62
N VAL A 328 21.70 14.90 3.71
CA VAL A 328 21.99 13.80 2.76
C VAL A 328 21.46 14.09 1.34
N PHE A 329 20.37 14.86 1.24
CA PHE A 329 19.79 15.34 -0.01
C PHE A 329 19.00 16.63 0.25
N SER A 330 18.62 17.34 -0.82
CA SER A 330 17.76 18.53 -0.71
C SER A 330 16.28 18.16 -0.75
N HIS A 331 15.53 18.48 0.32
CA HIS A 331 14.08 18.26 0.39
C HIS A 331 13.31 19.03 -0.69
N ASP A 332 13.67 20.30 -0.91
CA ASP A 332 13.00 21.13 -1.93
C ASP A 332 13.29 20.65 -3.36
N GLU A 333 14.48 20.08 -3.62
CA GLU A 333 14.81 19.45 -4.90
C GLU A 333 13.87 18.26 -5.17
N MET A 334 13.68 17.41 -4.16
CA MET A 334 12.78 16.25 -4.23
C MET A 334 11.33 16.67 -4.49
N ILE A 335 10.83 17.70 -3.79
CA ILE A 335 9.49 18.27 -4.01
C ILE A 335 9.34 18.77 -5.45
N CYS A 336 10.31 19.53 -5.96
CA CYS A 336 10.26 20.04 -7.34
C CYS A 336 10.34 18.92 -8.39
N LYS A 337 11.14 17.87 -8.15
CA LYS A 337 11.22 16.69 -9.02
C LYS A 337 9.89 15.94 -9.08
N MET A 338 9.23 15.75 -7.94
CA MET A 338 7.87 15.20 -7.90
C MET A 338 6.89 16.08 -8.66
N ALA A 339 6.89 17.39 -8.41
CA ALA A 339 6.03 18.34 -9.09
C ALA A 339 6.21 18.34 -10.63
N SER A 340 7.43 18.11 -11.13
CA SER A 340 7.71 17.98 -12.56
C SER A 340 7.12 16.73 -13.22
N LYS A 341 6.76 15.71 -12.42
CA LYS A 341 6.19 14.42 -12.84
C LYS A 341 4.75 14.24 -12.35
N ALA A 342 4.02 15.34 -12.18
CA ALA A 342 2.67 15.34 -11.58
C ALA A 342 1.65 14.43 -12.28
N ASP A 343 1.84 14.10 -13.56
CA ASP A 343 0.97 13.25 -14.37
C ASP A 343 1.02 11.77 -13.97
N VAL A 344 2.20 11.29 -13.55
CA VAL A 344 2.43 9.90 -13.14
C VAL A 344 2.39 9.68 -11.63
N LEU A 345 2.30 10.75 -10.83
CA LEU A 345 2.22 10.63 -9.38
C LEU A 345 0.90 10.01 -8.92
N ASP A 346 0.99 9.27 -7.82
CA ASP A 346 -0.16 8.92 -7.01
C ASP A 346 -0.90 10.19 -6.55
N VAL A 347 -2.22 10.09 -6.46
CA VAL A 347 -3.12 11.23 -6.20
C VAL A 347 -2.99 11.76 -4.77
N VAL A 348 -2.71 10.89 -3.81
CA VAL A 348 -2.50 11.26 -2.41
C VAL A 348 -1.13 11.91 -2.24
N VAL A 349 -0.11 11.39 -2.94
CA VAL A 349 1.21 12.02 -3.04
C VAL A 349 1.05 13.42 -3.65
N ALA A 350 0.40 13.56 -4.80
CA ALA A 350 0.23 14.85 -5.49
C ALA A 350 -0.46 15.91 -4.60
N SER A 351 -1.50 15.52 -3.87
CA SER A 351 -2.20 16.40 -2.92
C SER A 351 -1.29 16.87 -1.78
N THR A 352 -0.47 15.97 -1.23
CA THR A 352 0.41 16.29 -0.11
C THR A 352 1.60 17.14 -0.55
N VAL A 353 2.21 16.81 -1.70
CA VAL A 353 3.26 17.60 -2.34
C VAL A 353 2.75 18.99 -2.70
N GLN A 354 1.50 19.13 -3.17
CA GLN A 354 0.91 20.45 -3.46
C GLN A 354 0.82 21.33 -2.21
N LYS A 355 0.46 20.77 -1.05
CA LYS A 355 0.43 21.51 0.22
C LYS A 355 1.82 21.91 0.68
N ASP A 356 2.79 20.99 0.64
CA ASP A 356 4.18 21.28 1.03
C ASP A 356 4.84 22.30 0.09
N MET A 357 4.59 22.18 -1.22
CA MET A 357 5.09 23.11 -2.23
C MET A 357 4.51 24.52 -2.05
N ALA A 358 3.26 24.66 -1.62
CA ALA A 358 2.68 25.97 -1.33
C ALA A 358 3.40 26.68 -0.17
N ILE A 359 3.75 25.94 0.89
CA ILE A 359 4.54 26.45 2.02
C ILE A 359 5.92 26.89 1.52
N MET A 360 6.61 26.02 0.77
CA MET A 360 7.92 26.29 0.18
C MET A 360 7.93 27.56 -0.68
N ILE A 361 6.91 27.77 -1.52
CA ILE A 361 6.81 28.96 -2.40
C ILE A 361 6.66 30.24 -1.58
N GLU A 362 5.81 30.25 -0.56
CA GLU A 362 5.61 31.43 0.28
C GLU A 362 6.84 31.75 1.14
N ASP A 363 7.50 30.74 1.70
CA ASP A 363 8.75 30.91 2.46
C ASP A 363 9.88 31.45 1.57
N GLU A 364 10.08 30.85 0.39
CA GLU A 364 11.08 31.28 -0.58
C GLU A 364 10.82 32.71 -1.07
N LYS A 365 9.55 33.07 -1.31
CA LYS A 365 9.17 34.44 -1.68
C LYS A 365 9.52 35.43 -0.58
N ALA A 366 9.18 35.14 0.69
CA ALA A 366 9.51 35.99 1.82
C ALA A 366 11.03 36.15 2.01
N LEU A 367 11.80 35.07 1.83
CA LEU A 367 13.26 35.10 1.90
C LEU A 367 13.86 35.94 0.77
N ARG A 368 13.39 35.78 -0.48
CA ARG A 368 13.83 36.60 -1.63
C ARG A 368 13.53 38.10 -1.42
N GLU A 369 12.35 38.43 -0.91
CA GLU A 369 12.00 39.83 -0.59
C GLU A 369 12.91 40.40 0.51
N THR A 370 13.23 39.61 1.52
CA THR A 370 14.14 40.01 2.61
C THR A 370 15.54 40.28 2.08
N VAL A 371 16.07 39.39 1.24
CA VAL A 371 17.38 39.55 0.59
C VAL A 371 17.39 40.78 -0.32
N ARG A 372 16.29 41.04 -1.04
CA ARG A 372 16.15 42.23 -1.90
C ARG A 372 16.20 43.52 -1.08
N LYS A 373 15.56 43.54 0.11
CA LYS A 373 15.60 44.65 1.07
C LYS A 373 17.00 44.87 1.67
N LEU A 374 17.81 43.80 1.79
CA LEU A 374 19.21 43.90 2.23
C LEU A 374 20.14 44.53 1.18
N GLY A 375 19.68 44.75 -0.06
CA GLY A 375 20.42 45.47 -1.09
C GLY A 375 21.08 44.58 -2.15
N VAL A 376 20.76 43.29 -2.20
CA VAL A 376 21.14 42.41 -3.33
C VAL A 376 20.23 42.74 -4.52
N ILE A 377 20.82 43.07 -5.67
CA ILE A 377 20.08 43.48 -6.87
C ILE A 377 20.32 42.49 -8.01
N ASP A 378 21.56 42.02 -8.17
CA ASP A 378 21.91 41.09 -9.23
C ASP A 378 21.36 39.69 -8.94
N SER A 379 20.87 39.03 -9.98
CA SER A 379 20.22 37.73 -9.88
C SER A 379 20.54 36.89 -11.11
N GLU A 380 20.86 35.62 -10.92
CA GLU A 380 21.31 34.73 -11.98
C GLU A 380 20.68 33.35 -11.78
N ARG A 381 20.15 32.76 -12.86
CA ARG A 381 19.61 31.39 -12.78
C ARG A 381 20.76 30.40 -12.63
N MET A 382 20.58 29.38 -11.79
CA MET A 382 21.57 28.34 -11.55
C MET A 382 20.90 26.98 -11.35
N ASP A 383 21.39 25.96 -12.04
CA ASP A 383 20.92 24.58 -11.95
C ASP A 383 21.70 23.84 -10.87
N PHE A 384 21.22 23.93 -9.62
CA PHE A 384 21.90 23.39 -8.44
C PHE A 384 22.00 21.86 -8.47
N GLU A 385 21.09 21.15 -9.13
CA GLU A 385 21.09 19.68 -9.23
C GLU A 385 22.25 19.10 -10.05
N LEU A 386 22.96 19.95 -10.82
CA LEU A 386 24.13 19.55 -11.59
C LEU A 386 25.42 19.70 -10.78
N LEU A 387 25.37 20.43 -9.66
CA LEU A 387 26.50 20.57 -8.76
C LEU A 387 26.55 19.40 -7.78
N PRO A 388 27.75 18.90 -7.45
CA PRO A 388 27.97 18.06 -6.28
C PRO A 388 27.42 18.69 -5.00
N ASP A 389 26.96 17.86 -4.06
CA ASP A 389 26.35 18.34 -2.81
C ASP A 389 27.29 19.20 -1.97
N ASP A 390 28.58 18.89 -1.95
CA ASP A 390 29.64 19.65 -1.27
C ASP A 390 29.86 21.05 -1.85
N GLU A 391 29.67 21.24 -3.16
CA GLU A 391 29.81 22.55 -3.82
C GLU A 391 28.59 23.46 -3.64
N ARG A 392 27.44 22.90 -3.25
CA ARG A 392 26.16 23.64 -3.08
C ARG A 392 25.70 23.77 -1.64
N GLN A 393 26.59 23.55 -0.68
CA GLN A 393 26.31 23.71 0.74
C GLN A 393 26.48 25.16 1.21
N CYS A 394 25.62 25.55 2.16
CA CYS A 394 25.80 26.82 2.86
C CYS A 394 27.04 26.77 3.77
N ILE A 395 27.93 27.75 3.67
CA ILE A 395 29.15 27.83 4.50
C ILE A 395 28.83 27.74 6.00
N LYS A 396 27.75 28.39 6.45
CA LYS A 396 27.39 28.51 7.87
C LYS A 396 26.61 27.30 8.38
N CYS A 397 25.48 26.98 7.75
CA CYS A 397 24.55 25.97 8.26
C CYS A 397 24.65 24.61 7.58
N LYS A 398 25.53 24.45 6.58
CA LYS A 398 25.78 23.18 5.86
C LYS A 398 24.58 22.58 5.12
N THR A 399 23.44 23.26 5.08
CA THR A 399 22.28 22.89 4.26
C THR A 399 22.63 22.91 2.77
N THR A 400 22.21 21.86 2.05
CA THR A 400 22.30 21.73 0.59
C THR A 400 21.30 22.67 -0.08
N CYS A 401 21.81 23.72 -0.74
CA CYS A 401 20.99 24.75 -1.38
C CYS A 401 20.43 24.26 -2.72
N PHE A 402 19.13 24.51 -2.96
CA PHE A 402 18.46 24.18 -4.22
C PHE A 402 17.60 25.34 -4.76
N MET A 403 16.68 25.88 -3.96
CA MET A 403 15.76 26.92 -4.43
C MET A 403 16.49 28.22 -4.78
N SER A 404 17.34 28.67 -3.86
CA SER A 404 18.21 29.81 -4.05
C SER A 404 19.38 29.84 -3.05
N ALA A 405 20.42 30.57 -3.44
CA ALA A 405 21.61 30.83 -2.63
C ALA A 405 22.21 32.19 -2.99
N ILE A 406 23.09 32.71 -2.13
CA ILE A 406 23.85 33.92 -2.39
C ILE A 406 25.30 33.57 -2.69
N SER A 407 25.81 34.15 -3.77
CA SER A 407 27.21 34.08 -4.18
C SER A 407 27.80 35.49 -4.27
N CYS A 408 29.12 35.60 -4.18
CA CYS A 408 29.82 36.88 -4.37
C CYS A 408 31.10 36.63 -5.16
N SER A 409 31.43 37.56 -6.07
CA SER A 409 32.65 37.45 -6.89
C SER A 409 33.95 37.46 -6.09
N CYS A 410 33.94 37.92 -4.83
CA CYS A 410 35.13 37.90 -3.98
C CYS A 410 35.51 36.50 -3.47
N LYS A 411 34.56 35.55 -3.43
CA LYS A 411 34.78 34.16 -3.00
C LYS A 411 34.10 33.22 -4.00
N PRO A 412 34.77 32.92 -5.13
CA PRO A 412 34.25 31.99 -6.13
C PRO A 412 33.99 30.62 -5.52
N GLY A 413 32.91 29.96 -5.94
CA GLY A 413 32.54 28.60 -5.47
C GLY A 413 31.90 28.54 -4.09
N LEU A 414 31.91 29.62 -3.29
CA LEU A 414 31.28 29.61 -1.97
C LEU A 414 29.85 30.16 -2.01
N LEU A 415 28.95 29.47 -1.30
CA LEU A 415 27.53 29.78 -1.25
C LEU A 415 27.02 29.90 0.19
N VAL A 416 26.03 30.76 0.39
CA VAL A 416 25.23 30.78 1.62
C VAL A 416 23.74 30.72 1.28
N CYS A 417 22.96 30.04 2.12
CA CYS A 417 21.51 30.06 2.00
C CYS A 417 20.94 31.44 2.37
N LEU A 418 19.68 31.71 2.01
CA LEU A 418 19.05 33.02 2.24
C LEU A 418 18.88 33.39 3.72
N HIS A 419 19.00 32.43 4.64
CA HIS A 419 18.98 32.70 6.08
C HIS A 419 20.30 33.34 6.58
N HIS A 420 21.41 33.11 5.88
CA HIS A 420 22.77 33.46 6.33
C HIS A 420 23.49 34.40 5.36
N VAL A 421 22.75 35.29 4.68
CA VAL A 421 23.30 36.25 3.69
C VAL A 421 24.51 37.03 4.23
N LYS A 422 24.47 37.42 5.51
CA LYS A 422 25.52 38.21 6.17
C LYS A 422 26.82 37.43 6.42
N GLU A 423 26.76 36.11 6.39
CA GLU A 423 27.88 35.22 6.74
C GLU A 423 28.76 34.85 5.53
N LEU A 424 28.44 35.35 4.33
CA LEU A 424 29.20 35.03 3.10
C LEU A 424 30.60 35.68 3.09
N CYS A 425 30.63 37.00 3.21
CA CYS A 425 31.84 37.81 3.21
C CYS A 425 31.57 39.24 3.70
N SER A 426 32.63 40.02 3.92
CA SER A 426 32.53 41.43 4.33
C SER A 426 32.20 42.41 3.20
N CYS A 427 31.99 41.94 1.96
CA CYS A 427 31.58 42.81 0.85
C CYS A 427 30.17 43.32 1.06
N SER A 428 29.89 44.52 0.53
CA SER A 428 28.55 45.09 0.57
C SER A 428 27.54 44.25 -0.24
N PRO A 429 26.26 44.14 0.20
CA PRO A 429 25.25 43.31 -0.46
C PRO A 429 24.98 43.61 -1.93
N TYR A 430 25.26 44.82 -2.43
CA TYR A 430 25.08 45.16 -3.85
C TYR A 430 26.03 44.39 -4.78
N LYS A 431 27.13 43.81 -4.25
CA LYS A 431 28.05 42.94 -5.01
C LYS A 431 27.63 41.48 -5.00
N TYR A 432 26.66 41.13 -4.17
CA TYR A 432 26.17 39.77 -4.09
C TYR A 432 25.24 39.48 -5.27
N LYS A 433 25.19 38.22 -5.65
CA LYS A 433 24.28 37.70 -6.66
C LYS A 433 23.35 36.68 -6.03
N LEU A 434 22.05 36.87 -6.21
CA LEU A 434 21.04 35.86 -5.92
C LEU A 434 21.09 34.78 -7.01
N ARG A 435 21.60 33.61 -6.68
CA ARG A 435 21.53 32.41 -7.51
C ARG A 435 20.19 31.74 -7.26
N TYR A 436 19.33 31.60 -8.25
CA TYR A 436 18.00 31.00 -8.08
C TYR A 436 17.75 29.90 -9.11
N ARG A 437 17.04 28.83 -8.73
CA ARG A 437 16.74 27.74 -9.66
C ARG A 437 15.53 28.03 -10.54
N TYR A 438 14.45 28.49 -9.90
CA TYR A 438 13.15 28.78 -10.52
C TYR A 438 12.71 30.20 -10.19
N THR A 439 12.05 30.86 -11.14
CA THR A 439 11.28 32.08 -10.87
C THR A 439 9.97 31.71 -10.17
N LEU A 440 9.31 32.68 -9.52
CA LEU A 440 7.99 32.44 -8.94
C LEU A 440 6.98 32.02 -10.03
N ASP A 441 7.12 32.58 -11.23
CA ASP A 441 6.29 32.24 -12.41
C ASP A 441 6.53 30.82 -12.93
N ASP A 442 7.69 30.21 -12.64
CA ASP A 442 7.96 28.80 -12.96
C ASP A 442 7.30 27.86 -11.92
N LEU A 443 7.23 28.28 -10.66
CA LEU A 443 6.77 27.45 -9.53
C LEU A 443 5.25 27.31 -9.47
N TYR A 444 4.49 28.38 -9.74
CA TYR A 444 3.03 28.33 -9.71
C TYR A 444 2.43 27.34 -10.72
N PRO A 445 2.90 27.26 -11.99
CA PRO A 445 2.48 26.23 -12.93
C PRO A 445 2.74 24.80 -12.44
N MET A 446 3.90 24.54 -11.83
CA MET A 446 4.23 23.22 -11.26
C MET A 446 3.26 22.84 -10.13
N MET A 447 2.96 23.78 -9.23
CA MET A 447 1.96 23.59 -8.18
C MET A 447 0.54 23.38 -8.76
N ASN A 448 0.18 24.11 -9.82
CA ASN A 448 -1.12 23.97 -10.47
C ASN A 448 -1.28 22.61 -11.16
N ALA A 449 -0.22 22.05 -11.74
CA ALA A 449 -0.24 20.71 -12.31
C ALA A 449 -0.56 19.65 -11.25
N LEU A 450 0.06 19.75 -10.06
CA LEU A 450 -0.25 18.88 -8.92
C LEU A 450 -1.68 19.06 -8.43
N LYS A 451 -2.16 20.31 -8.37
CA LYS A 451 -3.54 20.62 -7.97
C LYS A 451 -4.56 19.99 -8.93
N LEU A 452 -4.36 20.14 -10.24
CA LEU A 452 -5.22 19.54 -11.27
C LEU A 452 -5.26 18.02 -11.15
N ARG A 453 -4.13 17.38 -10.88
CA ARG A 453 -4.04 15.94 -10.64
C ARG A 453 -4.85 15.52 -9.41
N ALA A 454 -4.67 16.23 -8.29
CA ALA A 454 -5.37 15.95 -7.04
C ALA A 454 -6.89 16.18 -7.16
N GLU A 455 -7.32 17.26 -7.84
CA GLU A 455 -8.73 17.57 -8.07
C GLU A 455 -9.39 16.57 -9.03
N SER A 456 -8.68 16.14 -10.09
CA SER A 456 -9.21 15.15 -11.03
C SER A 456 -9.61 13.83 -10.35
N TYR A 457 -8.90 13.41 -9.30
CA TYR A 457 -9.28 12.21 -8.55
C TYR A 457 -10.54 12.45 -7.71
N ASN A 458 -10.63 13.60 -7.04
CA ASN A 458 -11.81 13.95 -6.25
C ASN A 458 -13.07 14.04 -7.12
N GLU A 459 -12.97 14.66 -8.29
CA GLU A 459 -14.06 14.71 -9.28
C GLU A 459 -14.46 13.31 -9.76
N TRP A 460 -13.48 12.45 -10.07
CA TRP A 460 -13.76 11.06 -10.45
C TRP A 460 -14.43 10.29 -9.31
N ALA A 461 -13.94 10.40 -8.08
CA ALA A 461 -14.50 9.73 -6.91
C ALA A 461 -15.94 10.18 -6.62
N LEU A 462 -16.22 11.49 -6.74
CA LEU A 462 -17.57 12.03 -6.66
C LEU A 462 -18.46 11.46 -7.76
N ASN A 463 -17.98 11.43 -9.01
CA ASN A 463 -18.71 10.87 -10.14
C ASN A 463 -19.03 9.38 -9.99
N VAL A 464 -18.12 8.61 -9.38
CA VAL A 464 -18.32 7.19 -9.07
C VAL A 464 -19.34 7.00 -7.95
N ASN A 465 -19.22 7.75 -6.85
CA ASN A 465 -20.19 7.68 -5.75
C ASN A 465 -21.59 8.09 -6.22
N GLU A 466 -21.72 9.18 -6.97
CA GLU A 466 -23.00 9.59 -7.56
C GLU A 466 -23.57 8.54 -8.51
N ALA A 467 -22.72 7.81 -9.23
CA ALA A 467 -23.14 6.75 -10.13
C ALA A 467 -23.63 5.50 -9.39
N LEU A 468 -23.00 5.16 -8.26
CA LEU A 468 -23.34 4.01 -7.43
C LEU A 468 -24.58 4.26 -6.55
N GLU A 469 -24.71 5.47 -6.01
CA GLU A 469 -25.83 5.88 -5.14
C GLU A 469 -27.02 6.49 -5.90
N ALA A 470 -26.95 6.48 -7.23
CA ALA A 470 -27.98 7.07 -8.08
C ALA A 470 -29.38 6.49 -7.78
N LYS A 471 -30.32 7.36 -7.40
CA LYS A 471 -31.75 7.02 -7.34
C LYS A 471 -32.23 6.51 -8.71
N ILE A 472 -33.27 5.66 -8.72
CA ILE A 472 -33.81 4.96 -9.91
C ILE A 472 -33.90 5.84 -11.18
N ASN A 473 -34.24 7.13 -11.04
CA ASN A 473 -34.45 8.05 -12.15
C ASN A 473 -33.16 8.71 -12.70
N LYS A 474 -32.00 8.48 -12.08
CA LYS A 474 -30.68 9.01 -12.46
C LYS A 474 -29.62 7.92 -12.63
N LYS A 475 -30.01 6.64 -12.60
CA LYS A 475 -29.09 5.51 -12.75
C LYS A 475 -28.36 5.61 -14.09
N LYS A 476 -27.02 5.49 -14.07
CA LYS A 476 -26.19 5.53 -15.28
C LYS A 476 -26.21 4.17 -15.99
N SER A 477 -25.81 4.15 -17.26
CA SER A 477 -25.71 2.91 -18.04
C SER A 477 -24.47 2.10 -17.67
N LEU A 478 -24.48 0.80 -17.98
CA LEU A 478 -23.29 -0.06 -17.84
C LEU A 478 -22.07 0.48 -18.60
N VAL A 479 -22.28 1.11 -19.76
CA VAL A 479 -21.20 1.75 -20.55
C VAL A 479 -20.55 2.89 -19.77
N SER A 480 -21.34 3.63 -18.98
CA SER A 480 -20.81 4.72 -18.16
C SER A 480 -19.89 4.19 -17.04
N PHE A 481 -20.22 3.03 -16.46
CA PHE A 481 -19.39 2.41 -15.42
C PHE A 481 -18.07 1.91 -16.00
N LYS A 482 -18.09 1.32 -17.21
CA LYS A 482 -16.88 0.94 -17.93
C LYS A 482 -15.99 2.14 -18.25
N ALA A 483 -16.58 3.24 -18.71
CA ALA A 483 -15.84 4.47 -18.98
C ALA A 483 -15.16 5.03 -17.72
N LEU A 484 -15.79 4.93 -16.54
CA LEU A 484 -15.18 5.33 -15.27
C LEU A 484 -14.02 4.41 -14.85
N ILE A 485 -14.10 3.11 -15.14
CA ILE A 485 -12.99 2.16 -14.91
C ILE A 485 -11.83 2.44 -15.90
N GLU A 486 -12.14 2.63 -17.18
CA GLU A 486 -11.15 2.99 -18.20
C GLU A 486 -10.45 4.31 -17.87
N GLU A 487 -11.19 5.32 -17.40
CA GLU A 487 -10.60 6.59 -16.93
C GLU A 487 -9.62 6.36 -15.77
N SER A 488 -10.00 5.51 -14.81
CA SER A 488 -9.14 5.14 -13.68
C SER A 488 -7.85 4.44 -14.12
N GLU A 489 -7.93 3.55 -15.11
CA GLU A 489 -6.78 2.81 -15.63
C GLU A 489 -5.88 3.71 -16.48
N MET A 490 -6.45 4.56 -17.34
CA MET A 490 -5.71 5.53 -18.13
C MET A 490 -4.96 6.54 -17.25
N LYS A 491 -5.63 7.04 -16.20
CA LYS A 491 -5.06 8.00 -15.27
C LYS A 491 -4.26 7.33 -14.14
N LYS A 492 -4.15 6.00 -14.10
CA LYS A 492 -3.47 5.25 -13.02
C LYS A 492 -3.89 5.72 -11.61
N PHE A 493 -5.20 5.78 -11.37
CA PHE A 493 -5.68 6.06 -10.01
C PHE A 493 -5.43 4.85 -9.10
N PRO A 494 -5.24 5.09 -7.78
CA PRO A 494 -4.95 4.02 -6.84
C PRO A 494 -6.10 3.00 -6.77
N ASP A 495 -5.76 1.72 -6.60
CA ASP A 495 -6.72 0.63 -6.44
C ASP A 495 -7.36 0.64 -5.03
N ASN A 496 -8.17 1.67 -4.81
CA ASN A 496 -8.90 1.87 -3.57
C ASN A 496 -10.18 1.02 -3.52
N ASP A 497 -10.75 0.86 -2.33
CA ASP A 497 -12.01 0.12 -2.13
C ASP A 497 -13.14 0.61 -3.04
N LEU A 498 -13.15 1.91 -3.38
CA LEU A 498 -14.11 2.49 -4.32
C LEU A 498 -13.97 1.91 -5.74
N LEU A 499 -12.74 1.76 -6.25
CA LEU A 499 -12.48 1.18 -7.57
C LEU A 499 -12.80 -0.31 -7.58
N ARG A 500 -12.44 -1.03 -6.51
CA ARG A 500 -12.79 -2.45 -6.32
C ARG A 500 -14.30 -2.65 -6.29
N HIS A 501 -15.01 -1.81 -5.55
CA HIS A 501 -16.46 -1.85 -5.49
C HIS A 501 -17.09 -1.55 -6.85
N LEU A 502 -16.60 -0.54 -7.58
CA LEU A 502 -17.05 -0.25 -8.94
C LEU A 502 -16.82 -1.43 -9.91
N ARG A 503 -15.66 -2.09 -9.84
CA ARG A 503 -15.33 -3.28 -10.65
C ARG A 503 -16.29 -4.44 -10.35
N LEU A 504 -16.52 -4.73 -9.06
CA LEU A 504 -17.44 -5.78 -8.63
C LEU A 504 -18.87 -5.51 -9.12
N VAL A 505 -19.39 -4.30 -8.90
CA VAL A 505 -20.74 -3.92 -9.35
C VAL A 505 -20.86 -3.98 -10.88
N THR A 506 -19.83 -3.58 -11.61
CA THR A 506 -19.80 -3.65 -13.08
C THR A 506 -19.81 -5.11 -13.56
N GLN A 507 -19.02 -5.97 -12.93
CA GLN A 507 -18.95 -7.39 -13.26
C GLN A 507 -20.28 -8.11 -12.98
N ASP A 508 -20.92 -7.80 -11.86
CA ASP A 508 -22.23 -8.38 -11.52
C ASP A 508 -23.32 -7.89 -12.47
N ALA A 509 -23.30 -6.61 -12.84
CA ALA A 509 -24.21 -6.07 -13.85
C ALA A 509 -24.00 -6.71 -15.24
N GLU A 510 -22.77 -7.03 -15.64
CA GLU A 510 -22.47 -7.77 -16.86
C GLU A 510 -23.01 -9.20 -16.84
N LYS A 511 -22.82 -9.92 -15.73
CA LYS A 511 -23.40 -11.26 -15.56
C LYS A 511 -24.92 -11.21 -15.67
N CYS A 512 -25.56 -10.26 -14.99
CA CYS A 512 -27.01 -10.04 -15.08
C CYS A 512 -27.45 -9.71 -16.52
N ALA A 513 -26.71 -8.87 -17.24
CA ALA A 513 -27.01 -8.53 -18.63
C ALA A 513 -26.89 -9.75 -19.57
N SER A 514 -25.88 -10.60 -19.37
CA SER A 514 -25.68 -11.84 -20.13
C SER A 514 -26.84 -12.82 -19.90
N VAL A 515 -27.21 -13.05 -18.63
CA VAL A 515 -28.35 -13.91 -18.27
C VAL A 515 -29.64 -13.35 -18.86
N ALA A 516 -29.88 -12.04 -18.73
CA ALA A 516 -31.03 -11.37 -19.33
C ALA A 516 -31.10 -11.54 -20.85
N GLN A 517 -29.96 -11.44 -21.54
CA GLN A 517 -29.88 -11.62 -22.98
C GLN A 517 -30.11 -13.07 -23.40
N GLN A 518 -29.63 -14.05 -22.62
CA GLN A 518 -29.93 -15.47 -22.86
C GLN A 518 -31.43 -15.76 -22.72
N LEU A 519 -32.09 -15.23 -21.69
CA LEU A 519 -33.54 -15.37 -21.49
C LEU A 519 -34.34 -14.73 -22.63
N LEU A 520 -33.92 -13.57 -23.12
CA LEU A 520 -34.56 -12.92 -24.28
C LEU A 520 -34.32 -13.67 -25.60
N ASN A 521 -33.17 -14.36 -25.74
CA ASN A 521 -32.80 -15.13 -26.92
C ASN A 521 -33.39 -16.55 -26.96
N GLY A 522 -33.87 -17.09 -25.84
CA GLY A 522 -34.65 -18.34 -25.78
C GLY A 522 -35.79 -18.38 -26.80
N LYS A 523 -36.32 -17.20 -27.16
CA LYS A 523 -37.26 -16.95 -28.27
C LYS A 523 -36.85 -17.55 -29.63
N ARG A 524 -35.55 -17.81 -29.90
CA ARG A 524 -35.07 -18.30 -31.21
C ARG A 524 -34.86 -19.82 -31.29
N GLN A 525 -34.69 -20.53 -30.18
CA GLN A 525 -34.39 -21.98 -30.22
C GLN A 525 -35.62 -22.88 -30.23
N THR A 526 -36.79 -22.39 -29.81
CA THR A 526 -38.01 -23.21 -29.69
C THR A 526 -38.71 -23.49 -31.02
N ARG A 527 -38.43 -22.76 -32.11
CA ARG A 527 -38.99 -23.08 -33.45
C ARG A 527 -38.52 -24.43 -34.03
N TYR A 528 -37.49 -25.06 -33.46
CA TYR A 528 -36.93 -26.32 -33.99
C TYR A 528 -37.14 -27.54 -33.07
N ARG A 529 -37.80 -27.39 -31.92
CA ARG A 529 -38.06 -28.52 -30.99
C ARG A 529 -39.51 -28.98 -31.05
N SER A 530 -39.88 -29.55 -32.19
CA SER A 530 -41.01 -30.49 -32.28
C SER A 530 -40.55 -31.84 -31.71
N GLY A 531 -40.58 -32.00 -30.39
CA GLY A 531 -40.24 -33.27 -29.75
C GLY A 531 -40.17 -33.12 -28.23
N GLY A 532 -41.14 -33.71 -27.54
CA GLY A 532 -41.39 -33.58 -26.09
C GLY A 532 -40.28 -34.11 -25.17
N GLY A 533 -39.13 -33.45 -25.15
CA GLY A 533 -38.12 -33.60 -24.09
C GLY A 533 -38.24 -32.44 -23.10
N LYS A 534 -38.50 -32.76 -21.82
CA LYS A 534 -38.49 -31.78 -20.71
C LYS A 534 -37.14 -31.06 -20.70
N SER A 535 -37.14 -29.76 -21.02
CA SER A 535 -36.00 -28.87 -20.80
C SER A 535 -35.77 -28.77 -19.30
N GLN A 536 -34.69 -29.34 -18.77
CA GLN A 536 -34.40 -29.37 -17.32
C GLN A 536 -34.12 -27.99 -16.69
N ASN A 537 -34.13 -26.90 -17.47
CA ASN A 537 -33.78 -25.53 -17.07
C ASN A 537 -34.84 -24.50 -17.53
N GLN A 538 -36.14 -24.71 -17.24
CA GLN A 538 -37.13 -23.64 -17.43
C GLN A 538 -37.23 -22.81 -16.15
N LEU A 539 -37.09 -21.49 -16.27
CA LEU A 539 -37.25 -20.57 -15.14
C LEU A 539 -38.72 -20.53 -14.72
N THR A 540 -39.01 -20.47 -13.42
CA THR A 540 -40.37 -20.26 -12.92
C THR A 540 -40.76 -18.78 -12.99
N VAL A 541 -42.07 -18.49 -12.99
CA VAL A 541 -42.57 -17.10 -12.98
C VAL A 541 -42.11 -16.33 -11.73
N ASN A 542 -42.00 -16.99 -10.58
CA ASN A 542 -41.49 -16.37 -9.35
C ASN A 542 -40.00 -16.03 -9.45
N GLU A 543 -39.19 -16.91 -10.04
CA GLU A 543 -37.77 -16.64 -10.28
C GLU A 543 -37.60 -15.49 -11.28
N LEU A 544 -38.45 -15.41 -12.32
CA LEU A 544 -38.42 -14.31 -13.28
C LEU A 544 -38.79 -12.98 -12.59
N ARG A 545 -39.81 -12.98 -11.71
CA ARG A 545 -40.20 -11.81 -10.92
C ARG A 545 -39.08 -11.37 -9.98
N GLN A 546 -38.43 -12.31 -9.30
CA GLN A 546 -37.28 -12.03 -8.43
C GLN A 546 -36.11 -11.47 -9.24
N PHE A 547 -35.82 -12.04 -10.40
CA PHE A 547 -34.75 -11.58 -11.28
C PHE A 547 -35.02 -10.17 -11.81
N VAL A 548 -36.24 -9.87 -12.26
CA VAL A 548 -36.62 -8.50 -12.67
C VAL A 548 -36.48 -7.52 -11.50
N THR A 549 -36.89 -7.92 -10.29
CA THR A 549 -36.72 -7.09 -9.09
C THR A 549 -35.24 -6.81 -8.79
N GLN A 550 -34.39 -7.83 -8.90
CA GLN A 550 -32.93 -7.68 -8.76
C GLN A 550 -32.35 -6.74 -9.83
N LEU A 551 -32.80 -6.84 -11.08
CA LEU A 551 -32.36 -5.95 -12.16
C LEU A 551 -32.71 -4.48 -11.88
N TYR A 552 -33.86 -4.20 -11.25
CA TYR A 552 -34.21 -2.84 -10.82
C TYR A 552 -33.48 -2.38 -9.57
N ALA A 553 -33.00 -3.32 -8.73
CA ALA A 553 -32.19 -3.03 -7.57
C ALA A 553 -30.73 -2.67 -7.94
N LEU A 554 -30.21 -3.16 -9.07
CA LEU A 554 -28.85 -2.85 -9.54
C LEU A 554 -28.60 -1.34 -9.68
N PRO A 555 -27.40 -0.82 -9.34
CA PRO A 555 -27.06 0.60 -9.45
C PRO A 555 -27.11 1.16 -10.88
N CYS A 556 -27.01 0.30 -11.90
CA CYS A 556 -26.97 0.69 -13.30
C CYS A 556 -28.24 0.27 -14.08
N VAL A 557 -28.52 0.99 -15.18
CA VAL A 557 -29.60 0.64 -16.11
C VAL A 557 -29.07 -0.31 -17.17
N LEU A 558 -29.74 -1.46 -17.31
CA LEU A 558 -29.51 -2.43 -18.37
C LEU A 558 -30.57 -2.27 -19.47
N SER A 559 -30.14 -2.33 -20.74
CA SER A 559 -31.03 -2.22 -21.91
C SER A 559 -32.09 -3.33 -21.99
N GLN A 560 -31.82 -4.47 -21.33
CA GLN A 560 -32.65 -5.66 -21.31
C GLN A 560 -33.78 -5.57 -20.26
N THR A 561 -33.65 -4.70 -19.25
CA THR A 561 -34.60 -4.59 -18.13
C THR A 561 -36.03 -4.25 -18.57
N PRO A 562 -36.27 -3.29 -19.48
CA PRO A 562 -37.63 -3.01 -19.97
C PRO A 562 -38.23 -4.19 -20.73
N LEU A 563 -37.42 -4.89 -21.52
CA LEU A 563 -37.84 -6.04 -22.33
C LEU A 563 -38.25 -7.24 -21.44
N LEU A 564 -37.52 -7.47 -20.34
CA LEU A 564 -37.86 -8.51 -19.37
C LEU A 564 -39.09 -8.14 -18.53
N LYS A 565 -39.29 -6.85 -18.22
CA LYS A 565 -40.50 -6.39 -17.55
C LYS A 565 -41.74 -6.55 -18.44
N ASP A 566 -41.62 -6.25 -19.73
CA ASP A 566 -42.69 -6.52 -20.70
C ASP A 566 -43.02 -8.01 -20.81
N LEU A 567 -41.99 -8.87 -20.84
CA LEU A 567 -42.19 -10.32 -20.80
C LEU A 567 -42.91 -10.76 -19.52
N LEU A 568 -42.50 -10.26 -18.36
CA LEU A 568 -43.14 -10.56 -17.07
C LEU A 568 -44.61 -10.13 -17.06
N ASN A 569 -44.92 -8.92 -17.53
CA ASN A 569 -46.29 -8.43 -17.61
C ASN A 569 -47.17 -9.34 -18.49
N ARG A 570 -46.67 -9.73 -19.68
CA ARG A 570 -47.41 -10.65 -20.57
C ARG A 570 -47.65 -12.03 -19.95
N VAL A 571 -46.69 -12.53 -19.17
CA VAL A 571 -46.84 -13.80 -18.43
C VAL A 571 -47.85 -13.66 -17.28
N GLU A 572 -47.83 -12.54 -16.55
CA GLU A 572 -48.80 -12.28 -15.48
C GLU A 572 -50.22 -12.11 -16.04
N ASP A 573 -50.37 -11.42 -17.17
CA ASP A 573 -51.64 -11.29 -17.89
C ASP A 573 -52.17 -12.67 -18.32
N PHE A 574 -51.29 -13.53 -18.86
CA PHE A 574 -51.64 -14.91 -19.20
C PHE A 574 -52.12 -15.70 -17.97
N GLN A 575 -51.42 -15.59 -16.83
CA GLN A 575 -51.82 -16.26 -15.60
C GLN A 575 -53.20 -15.80 -15.11
N GLN A 576 -53.48 -14.50 -15.14
CA GLN A 576 -54.79 -13.98 -14.75
C GLN A 576 -55.91 -14.47 -15.68
N HIS A 577 -55.68 -14.47 -17.00
CA HIS A 577 -56.66 -14.96 -17.97
C HIS A 577 -56.89 -16.47 -17.84
N SER A 578 -55.83 -17.26 -17.67
CA SER A 578 -55.92 -18.71 -17.45
C SER A 578 -56.72 -19.04 -16.18
N GLN A 579 -56.46 -18.34 -15.07
CA GLN A 579 -57.16 -18.57 -13.81
C GLN A 579 -58.65 -18.20 -13.91
N LYS A 580 -58.99 -17.14 -14.64
CA LYS A 580 -60.38 -16.77 -14.93
C LYS A 580 -61.09 -17.88 -15.72
N LEU A 581 -60.53 -18.34 -16.84
CA LEU A 581 -61.11 -19.40 -17.67
C LEU A 581 -61.25 -20.74 -16.93
N LEU A 582 -60.27 -21.10 -16.09
CA LEU A 582 -60.33 -22.32 -15.27
C LEU A 582 -61.42 -22.25 -14.19
N SER A 583 -61.80 -21.04 -13.74
CA SER A 583 -62.86 -20.83 -12.75
C SER A 583 -64.28 -20.89 -13.34
N GLU A 584 -64.42 -20.83 -14.67
CA GLU A 584 -65.71 -20.89 -15.34
C GLU A 584 -66.27 -22.33 -15.37
N GLU A 585 -67.57 -22.50 -15.08
CA GLU A 585 -68.22 -23.82 -15.10
C GLU A 585 -68.26 -24.44 -16.51
N MET A 586 -68.30 -23.60 -17.56
CA MET A 586 -68.42 -24.00 -18.97
C MET A 586 -67.60 -23.05 -19.87
N PRO A 587 -66.27 -23.11 -19.85
CA PRO A 587 -65.41 -22.32 -20.73
C PRO A 587 -65.50 -22.82 -22.18
N SER A 588 -65.34 -21.92 -23.15
CA SER A 588 -65.30 -22.31 -24.57
C SER A 588 -64.01 -23.05 -24.91
N ALA A 589 -64.12 -24.12 -25.70
CA ALA A 589 -62.96 -24.85 -26.20
C ALA A 589 -62.09 -23.99 -27.14
N ALA A 590 -62.68 -23.04 -27.86
CA ALA A 590 -61.94 -22.12 -28.73
C ALA A 590 -61.06 -21.16 -27.91
N GLU A 591 -61.62 -20.54 -26.86
CA GLU A 591 -60.89 -19.60 -26.00
C GLU A 591 -59.75 -20.30 -25.22
N LEU A 592 -59.97 -21.54 -24.78
CA LEU A 592 -58.92 -22.35 -24.14
C LEU A 592 -57.80 -22.72 -25.12
N GLN A 593 -58.14 -23.01 -26.39
CA GLN A 593 -57.15 -23.30 -27.43
C GLN A 593 -56.34 -22.05 -27.80
N ASP A 594 -56.99 -20.92 -27.99
CA ASP A 594 -56.33 -19.64 -28.31
C ASP A 594 -55.34 -19.25 -27.19
N LEU A 595 -55.72 -19.42 -25.93
CA LEU A 595 -54.83 -19.13 -24.81
C LEU A 595 -53.66 -20.13 -24.73
N LEU A 596 -53.90 -21.42 -24.99
CA LEU A 596 -52.83 -22.41 -25.09
C LEU A 596 -51.85 -22.10 -26.24
N ASP A 597 -52.33 -21.51 -27.34
CA ASP A 597 -51.47 -21.12 -28.46
C ASP A 597 -50.55 -19.95 -28.08
N VAL A 598 -51.06 -18.98 -27.30
CA VAL A 598 -50.25 -17.90 -26.71
C VAL A 598 -49.18 -18.44 -25.76
N SER A 599 -49.45 -19.57 -25.08
CA SER A 599 -48.49 -20.15 -24.14
C SER A 599 -47.17 -20.60 -24.79
N PHE A 600 -47.18 -20.93 -26.09
CA PHE A 600 -45.97 -21.29 -26.82
C PHE A 600 -45.01 -20.10 -27.05
N GLU A 601 -45.48 -18.86 -26.82
CA GLU A 601 -44.64 -17.67 -26.90
C GLU A 601 -43.76 -17.45 -25.66
N PHE A 602 -44.02 -18.17 -24.56
CA PHE A 602 -43.30 -18.03 -23.31
C PHE A 602 -42.30 -19.18 -23.10
N ASP A 603 -41.05 -18.83 -22.81
CA ASP A 603 -39.99 -19.79 -22.44
C ASP A 603 -39.82 -19.88 -20.90
N VAL A 604 -40.95 -20.06 -20.21
CA VAL A 604 -41.07 -20.04 -18.74
C VAL A 604 -41.95 -21.22 -18.32
N GLU A 605 -41.68 -21.83 -17.17
CA GLU A 605 -42.51 -22.93 -16.67
C GLU A 605 -43.88 -22.39 -16.23
N LEU A 606 -44.94 -22.88 -16.88
CA LEU A 606 -46.32 -22.48 -16.64
C LEU A 606 -47.12 -23.68 -16.08
N PRO A 607 -47.30 -23.78 -14.76
CA PRO A 607 -47.99 -24.91 -14.14
C PRO A 607 -49.47 -25.04 -14.58
N GLN A 608 -50.09 -23.93 -15.00
CA GLN A 608 -51.48 -23.89 -15.45
C GLN A 608 -51.73 -24.67 -16.75
N LEU A 609 -50.68 -24.97 -17.54
CA LEU A 609 -50.84 -25.64 -18.85
C LEU A 609 -51.36 -27.07 -18.74
N ALA A 610 -50.98 -27.80 -17.70
CA ALA A 610 -51.48 -29.17 -17.49
C ALA A 610 -52.98 -29.17 -17.21
N GLU A 611 -53.41 -28.27 -16.32
CA GLU A 611 -54.82 -28.12 -15.93
C GLU A 611 -55.67 -27.58 -17.10
N MET A 612 -55.16 -26.62 -17.86
CA MET A 612 -55.83 -26.09 -19.05
C MET A 612 -56.01 -27.13 -20.16
N ARG A 613 -55.04 -28.03 -20.37
CA ARG A 613 -55.18 -29.13 -21.35
C ARG A 613 -56.29 -30.10 -20.96
N ILE A 614 -56.35 -30.48 -19.68
CA ILE A 614 -57.44 -31.30 -19.14
C ILE A 614 -58.77 -30.57 -19.33
N ARG A 615 -58.79 -29.26 -19.03
CA ARG A 615 -60.02 -28.47 -19.11
C ARG A 615 -60.52 -28.25 -20.54
N LEU A 616 -59.60 -28.19 -21.51
CA LEU A 616 -59.90 -28.13 -22.95
C LEU A 616 -60.55 -29.44 -23.43
N GLU A 617 -60.04 -30.59 -23.02
CA GLU A 617 -60.65 -31.90 -23.36
C GLU A 617 -62.07 -32.00 -22.79
N GLN A 618 -62.26 -31.56 -21.54
CA GLN A 618 -63.59 -31.48 -20.92
C GLN A 618 -64.53 -30.51 -21.66
N ALA A 619 -64.03 -29.32 -22.05
CA ALA A 619 -64.82 -28.33 -22.78
C ALA A 619 -65.25 -28.82 -24.17
N ARG A 620 -64.34 -29.45 -24.93
CA ARG A 620 -64.65 -30.04 -26.25
C ARG A 620 -65.74 -31.10 -26.14
N TRP A 621 -65.63 -32.00 -25.16
CA TRP A 621 -66.65 -33.03 -24.95
C TRP A 621 -67.99 -32.43 -24.54
N LEU A 622 -68.00 -31.45 -23.63
CA LEU A 622 -69.23 -30.75 -23.22
C LEU A 622 -69.91 -30.02 -24.40
N GLU A 623 -69.13 -29.38 -25.26
CA GLU A 623 -69.63 -28.75 -26.50
C GLU A 623 -70.19 -29.80 -27.47
N GLU A 624 -69.51 -30.94 -27.67
CA GLU A 624 -70.01 -32.05 -28.49
C GLU A 624 -71.33 -32.62 -27.95
N VAL A 625 -71.46 -32.79 -26.63
CA VAL A 625 -72.69 -33.26 -25.99
C VAL A 625 -73.82 -32.24 -26.13
N GLN A 626 -73.53 -30.95 -25.98
CA GLN A 626 -74.51 -29.89 -26.20
C GLN A 626 -74.99 -29.84 -27.65
N GLN A 627 -74.08 -29.94 -28.62
CA GLN A 627 -74.44 -30.00 -30.05
C GLN A 627 -75.30 -31.23 -30.37
N ALA A 628 -74.94 -32.39 -29.82
CA ALA A 628 -75.72 -33.62 -29.97
C ALA A 628 -77.13 -33.53 -29.35
N CYS A 629 -77.29 -32.76 -28.27
CA CYS A 629 -78.60 -32.49 -27.66
C CYS A 629 -79.43 -31.43 -28.41
N LEU A 630 -78.79 -30.55 -29.18
CA LEU A 630 -79.45 -29.51 -29.98
C LEU A 630 -80.09 -30.06 -31.28
N ASP A 631 -79.62 -31.22 -31.77
CA ASP A 631 -80.26 -31.98 -32.86
C ASP A 631 -80.77 -33.36 -32.37
N PRO A 632 -81.95 -33.42 -31.73
CA PRO A 632 -82.53 -34.68 -31.24
C PRO A 632 -82.88 -35.66 -32.36
N SER A 633 -82.97 -35.21 -33.62
CA SER A 633 -83.44 -36.03 -34.74
C SER A 633 -82.34 -36.93 -35.33
N SER A 634 -81.07 -36.56 -35.13
CA SER A 634 -79.90 -37.33 -35.56
C SER A 634 -79.28 -38.20 -34.47
N LEU A 635 -79.73 -38.07 -33.21
CA LEU A 635 -79.08 -38.70 -32.06
C LEU A 635 -79.45 -40.19 -31.94
N THR A 636 -78.52 -41.08 -32.30
CA THR A 636 -78.73 -42.53 -32.21
C THR A 636 -78.30 -43.09 -30.85
N LEU A 637 -78.77 -44.30 -30.50
CA LEU A 637 -78.33 -45.02 -29.28
C LEU A 637 -76.82 -45.28 -29.29
N ASP A 638 -76.23 -45.54 -30.46
CA ASP A 638 -74.79 -45.76 -30.60
C ASP A 638 -73.99 -44.47 -30.45
N ASP A 639 -74.52 -43.31 -30.87
CA ASP A 639 -73.92 -42.01 -30.61
C ASP A 639 -73.93 -41.65 -29.12
N MET A 640 -75.02 -41.94 -28.41
CA MET A 640 -75.09 -41.75 -26.95
C MET A 640 -74.07 -42.63 -26.21
N ARG A 641 -73.91 -43.90 -26.62
CA ARG A 641 -72.90 -44.81 -26.07
C ARG A 641 -71.48 -44.30 -26.33
N ARG A 642 -71.20 -43.86 -27.57
CA ARG A 642 -69.91 -43.25 -27.95
C ARG A 642 -69.59 -42.01 -27.13
N LEU A 643 -70.55 -41.10 -26.93
CA LEU A 643 -70.36 -39.90 -26.11
C LEU A 643 -70.10 -40.25 -24.64
N ILE A 644 -70.78 -41.26 -24.09
CA ILE A 644 -70.53 -41.77 -22.73
C ILE A 644 -69.13 -42.38 -22.62
N ASP A 645 -68.72 -43.21 -23.59
CA ASP A 645 -67.38 -43.83 -23.60
C ASP A 645 -66.27 -42.78 -23.65
N LEU A 646 -66.44 -41.71 -24.44
CA LEU A 646 -65.53 -40.57 -24.48
C LEU A 646 -65.51 -39.80 -23.16
N GLY A 647 -66.65 -39.68 -22.48
CA GLY A 647 -66.77 -38.98 -21.20
C GLY A 647 -66.17 -39.72 -20.00
N VAL A 648 -66.17 -41.07 -20.02
CA VAL A 648 -65.55 -41.90 -18.96
C VAL A 648 -64.03 -41.71 -18.88
N GLY A 649 -63.39 -41.36 -20.00
CA GLY A 649 -61.95 -41.10 -20.07
C GLY A 649 -61.51 -39.73 -19.54
N LEU A 650 -62.45 -38.82 -19.22
CA LEU A 650 -62.15 -37.46 -18.80
C LEU A 650 -61.94 -37.37 -17.28
N ALA A 651 -61.13 -36.39 -16.85
CA ALA A 651 -60.96 -36.09 -15.43
C ALA A 651 -62.30 -35.62 -14.80
N PRO A 652 -62.58 -35.95 -13.53
CA PRO A 652 -63.85 -35.63 -12.87
C PRO A 652 -64.02 -34.12 -12.70
N TYR A 653 -65.17 -33.61 -13.15
CA TYR A 653 -65.57 -32.21 -13.00
C TYR A 653 -67.10 -32.10 -12.94
N SER A 654 -67.62 -31.18 -12.14
CA SER A 654 -69.05 -31.11 -11.81
C SER A 654 -69.96 -30.97 -13.04
N ALA A 655 -69.54 -30.21 -14.06
CA ALA A 655 -70.29 -30.05 -15.31
C ALA A 655 -70.28 -31.33 -16.16
N VAL A 656 -69.14 -32.02 -16.22
CA VAL A 656 -68.99 -33.30 -16.94
C VAL A 656 -69.84 -34.38 -16.27
N GLU A 657 -69.82 -34.49 -14.95
CA GLU A 657 -70.64 -35.45 -14.19
C GLU A 657 -72.15 -35.21 -14.37
N LYS A 658 -72.60 -33.94 -14.34
CA LYS A 658 -74.00 -33.58 -14.61
C LYS A 658 -74.42 -33.95 -16.03
N ALA A 659 -73.58 -33.65 -17.03
CA ALA A 659 -73.85 -34.00 -18.43
C ALA A 659 -73.83 -35.52 -18.66
N MET A 660 -72.88 -36.24 -18.05
CA MET A 660 -72.79 -37.70 -18.08
C MET A 660 -74.01 -38.36 -17.45
N ALA A 661 -74.44 -37.91 -16.28
CA ALA A 661 -75.64 -38.42 -15.62
C ALA A 661 -76.88 -38.21 -16.50
N ARG A 662 -76.98 -37.05 -17.16
CA ARG A 662 -78.08 -36.75 -18.07
C ARG A 662 -78.06 -37.64 -19.32
N LEU A 663 -76.89 -37.89 -19.91
CA LEU A 663 -76.75 -38.81 -21.05
C LEU A 663 -77.08 -40.25 -20.66
N GLN A 664 -76.67 -40.70 -19.48
CA GLN A 664 -77.00 -42.04 -18.97
C GLN A 664 -78.51 -42.20 -18.70
N GLU A 665 -79.15 -41.17 -18.14
CA GLU A 665 -80.61 -41.11 -17.97
C GLU A 665 -81.32 -41.17 -19.33
N LEU A 666 -80.85 -40.39 -20.31
CA LEU A 666 -81.42 -40.40 -21.66
C LEU A 666 -81.22 -41.75 -22.36
N LEU A 667 -80.06 -42.37 -22.22
CA LEU A 667 -79.76 -43.68 -22.79
C LEU A 667 -80.67 -44.76 -22.18
N THR A 668 -80.78 -44.81 -20.85
CA THR A 668 -81.63 -45.81 -20.16
C THR A 668 -83.11 -45.66 -20.51
N VAL A 669 -83.61 -44.43 -20.60
CA VAL A 669 -84.99 -44.17 -21.06
C VAL A 669 -85.16 -44.61 -22.53
N SER A 670 -84.20 -44.31 -23.39
CA SER A 670 -84.27 -44.64 -24.82
C SER A 670 -84.19 -46.15 -25.07
N GLU A 671 -83.31 -46.87 -24.35
CA GLU A 671 -83.23 -48.34 -24.38
C GLU A 671 -84.53 -48.99 -23.88
N HIS A 672 -85.15 -48.45 -22.83
CA HIS A 672 -86.44 -48.93 -22.35
C HIS A 672 -87.55 -48.78 -23.40
N TRP A 673 -87.57 -47.65 -24.12
CA TRP A 673 -88.51 -47.44 -25.22
C TRP A 673 -88.25 -48.36 -26.41
N ASP A 674 -86.98 -48.60 -26.75
CA ASP A 674 -86.59 -49.53 -27.82
C ASP A 674 -86.99 -50.98 -27.47
N ASP A 675 -86.77 -51.41 -26.22
CA ASP A 675 -87.20 -52.73 -25.74
C ASP A 675 -88.73 -52.86 -25.71
N LYS A 676 -89.44 -51.79 -25.31
CA LYS A 676 -90.90 -51.74 -25.35
C LYS A 676 -91.43 -51.79 -26.78
N ALA A 677 -90.79 -51.09 -27.71
CA ALA A 677 -91.13 -51.14 -29.14
C ALA A 677 -90.88 -52.54 -29.73
N LYS A 678 -89.73 -53.18 -29.41
CA LYS A 678 -89.43 -54.57 -29.79
C LYS A 678 -90.43 -55.57 -29.20
N SER A 679 -90.86 -55.36 -27.96
CA SER A 679 -91.87 -56.17 -27.29
C SER A 679 -93.25 -56.04 -27.96
N LEU A 680 -93.67 -54.81 -28.29
CA LEU A 680 -94.91 -54.53 -29.02
C LEU A 680 -94.88 -55.09 -30.46
N LEU A 681 -93.73 -55.02 -31.14
CA LEU A 681 -93.54 -55.61 -32.48
C LEU A 681 -93.55 -57.15 -32.46
N LYS A 682 -93.13 -57.78 -31.35
CA LYS A 682 -93.20 -59.25 -31.16
C LYS A 682 -94.57 -59.73 -30.70
N ALA A 683 -95.40 -58.86 -30.12
CA ALA A 683 -96.76 -59.20 -29.71
C ALA A 683 -97.71 -59.29 -30.94
N ARG A 684 -98.00 -60.52 -31.39
CA ARG A 684 -98.99 -60.75 -32.46
C ARG A 684 -100.39 -60.26 -32.03
N PRO A 685 -101.15 -59.57 -32.91
CA PRO A 685 -102.50 -59.11 -32.59
C PRO A 685 -103.46 -60.30 -32.41
N ARG A 686 -104.24 -60.27 -31.32
CA ARG A 686 -105.39 -61.18 -31.13
C ARG A 686 -106.36 -61.00 -32.30
N HIS A 687 -106.57 -62.07 -33.05
CA HIS A 687 -107.42 -62.12 -34.24
C HIS A 687 -108.90 -61.82 -33.90
N SER A 688 -109.57 -61.14 -34.82
CA SER A 688 -111.03 -61.12 -34.99
C SER A 688 -111.25 -61.11 -36.51
N LEU A 689 -111.97 -62.03 -37.16
CA LEU A 689 -112.84 -63.15 -36.76
C LEU A 689 -112.50 -64.37 -37.62
#